data_AF-A0A2W0H8F6-F1
#
_entry.id   AF-A0A2W0H8F6-F1
#
_cell.length_a   1.000
_cell.length_b   1.000
_cell.length_c   1.000
_cell.angle_alpha   90.00
_cell.angle_beta   90.00
_cell.angle_gamma   90.00
#
_symmetry.space_group_name_H-M   'P 1'
#
loop_
_entity.id
_entity.type
_entity.pdbx_description
1 polymer ?
#
loop_
_entity_poly.entity_id
_entity_poly.type
_entity_poly.pdbx_seq_one_letter_code
_entity_poly.pdbx_strand_id
1 'polypeptide(L)'
;MERERTNRLAVDERISELLDKPDHLLKETEIVRLIQYVTEEQDAESPSDEGSRKQLAYLYTLAARARYARKQEEDDKTAKWAEQAASMLPKDAYVAGLFRNLDYASLMTDLLPNRFAKIRETDHSHAKKAVVEQYLQTAREFLSREPELLKRASRLDENAQIVSDYEAYAFSGKVLSFLERAKDAVQHLQDASNSFRESISGIYHSKEHLKRVKEAVAVLEELAAEWEQIRKDTLRKEDEPTALRDLHSMVGLKEVKERVRSYYRYLVYQKERKEQGFQFQDEQSLNMILTGNPGTGKTTIARLLARIYHELGVLPREHVTEVDRSHLVGSYLGQTEEKTMNVIKEAAGGVLFIDEAYSLKREGSSGTDYGQTAVDTLVSAMTGGEFAGSFAVILAGYPEEMRRFLWSNPGLRSRFPENNHIHLPDYSINELLEIGEHVALDNDFSLTEEALPAFRHRLEKEQVDDSFGNARSARNIVLNAVFKKGARAAAKESYTRKDFTVLEKDDFHIGDKEEERTGTPEERLGELIGLESVKKEVRTLASFVKVQKMRREKQLPSVPVQLHSLFTGNPGTGKTTVAKIFSEILYELDLLKRGHLVVAGRSDLVSGYTGQTAGKTKKKIREALGGVLLIDEAYSLLSGGPGDFGKEAVDTLVEEMTKHEENLVVILAGYPEPMKALIKSNPGLASRFKKTILFPDYSPKELLDILLYYIERFGYRLEEGAVEEIQNRIDAVRPAGNGRAMKDAVEDAIQHHSYRILSDSAAVPDEQTLTTLKADDFTTLIQIRGEES
;
A
#
# COMPACT_ATOMS: atom_id res chain seq x y z
N MET A 1 -7.97 11.34 -43.33
CA MET A 1 -7.04 10.87 -44.37
C MET A 1 -5.58 11.16 -44.09
N GLU A 2 -5.04 12.40 -44.16
CA GLU A 2 -3.60 12.63 -43.87
C GLU A 2 -3.24 12.35 -42.40
N ARG A 3 -4.04 12.83 -41.43
CA ARG A 3 -3.82 12.61 -39.99
C ARG A 3 -3.89 11.14 -39.58
N GLU A 4 -4.84 10.38 -40.13
CA GLU A 4 -4.96 8.92 -39.92
C GLU A 4 -3.78 8.16 -40.53
N ARG A 5 -3.25 8.62 -41.67
CA ARG A 5 -2.09 8.00 -42.33
C ARG A 5 -0.80 8.26 -41.56
N THR A 6 -0.63 9.46 -41.00
CA THR A 6 0.50 9.81 -40.12
C THR A 6 0.45 9.03 -38.80
N ASN A 7 -0.73 8.86 -38.21
CA ASN A 7 -0.89 8.10 -36.97
C ASN A 7 -0.66 6.60 -37.17
N ARG A 8 -1.15 6.00 -38.27
CA ARG A 8 -0.87 4.59 -38.61
C ARG A 8 0.63 4.31 -38.78
N LEU A 9 1.35 5.20 -39.47
CA LEU A 9 2.80 5.10 -39.64
C LEU A 9 3.54 5.16 -38.29
N ALA A 10 3.10 6.02 -37.37
CA ALA A 10 3.69 6.12 -36.04
C ALA A 10 3.47 4.86 -35.18
N VAL A 11 2.31 4.21 -35.31
CA VAL A 11 2.03 2.93 -34.61
C VAL A 11 2.88 1.79 -35.17
N ASP A 12 3.03 1.69 -36.49
CA ASP A 12 3.86 0.65 -37.12
C ASP A 12 5.34 0.79 -36.75
N GLU A 13 5.87 2.02 -36.77
CA GLU A 13 7.24 2.31 -36.30
C GLU A 13 7.41 1.87 -34.84
N ARG A 14 6.43 2.18 -33.98
CA ARG A 14 6.49 1.82 -32.57
C ARG A 14 6.42 0.32 -32.32
N ILE A 15 5.57 -0.40 -33.07
CA ILE A 15 5.51 -1.87 -33.01
C ILE A 15 6.85 -2.47 -33.41
N SER A 16 7.47 -1.98 -34.48
CA SER A 16 8.79 -2.45 -34.92
C SER A 16 9.86 -2.25 -33.85
N GLU A 17 9.91 -1.07 -33.23
CA GLU A 17 10.83 -0.79 -32.11
C GLU A 17 10.60 -1.72 -30.91
N LEU A 18 9.35 -2.09 -30.63
CA LEU A 18 9.00 -2.96 -29.50
C LEU A 18 9.31 -4.44 -29.79
N LEU A 19 9.14 -4.90 -31.04
CA LEU A 19 9.43 -6.29 -31.42
C LEU A 19 10.91 -6.65 -31.21
N ASP A 20 11.82 -5.70 -31.48
CA ASP A 20 13.27 -5.85 -31.32
C ASP A 20 13.76 -5.70 -29.87
N LYS A 21 12.91 -5.24 -28.94
CA LYS A 21 13.30 -5.11 -27.53
C LYS A 21 13.33 -6.47 -26.83
N PRO A 22 14.31 -6.69 -25.93
CA PRO A 22 14.30 -7.85 -25.06
C PRO A 22 13.13 -7.76 -24.06
N ASP A 23 12.58 -8.92 -23.67
CA ASP A 23 11.32 -9.01 -22.92
C ASP A 23 11.31 -8.20 -21.61
N HIS A 24 12.43 -8.17 -20.89
CA HIS A 24 12.57 -7.43 -19.62
C HIS A 24 12.55 -5.89 -19.78
N LEU A 25 12.64 -5.37 -21.01
CA LEU A 25 12.52 -3.93 -21.31
C LEU A 25 11.15 -3.56 -21.89
N LEU A 26 10.27 -4.54 -22.11
CA LEU A 26 8.92 -4.28 -22.60
C LEU A 26 8.05 -3.71 -21.47
N LYS A 27 7.35 -2.61 -21.76
CA LYS A 27 6.38 -2.02 -20.85
C LYS A 27 4.97 -2.46 -21.23
N GLU A 28 4.39 -3.37 -20.45
CA GLU A 28 3.00 -3.86 -20.64
C GLU A 28 2.01 -2.70 -20.75
N THR A 29 2.21 -1.64 -19.96
CA THR A 29 1.34 -0.46 -19.89
C THR A 29 1.28 0.30 -21.21
N GLU A 30 2.44 0.52 -21.82
CA GLU A 30 2.59 1.15 -23.12
C GLU A 30 1.89 0.34 -24.22
N ILE A 31 2.11 -0.97 -24.22
CA ILE A 31 1.52 -1.87 -25.22
C ILE A 31 0.00 -1.92 -25.08
N VAL A 32 -0.53 -1.99 -23.86
CA VAL A 32 -1.97 -1.97 -23.60
C VAL A 32 -2.60 -0.66 -24.05
N ARG A 33 -1.92 0.49 -23.86
CA ARG A 33 -2.38 1.78 -24.41
C ARG A 33 -2.42 1.77 -25.94
N LEU A 34 -1.40 1.20 -26.60
CA LEU A 34 -1.40 1.06 -28.05
C LEU A 34 -2.53 0.14 -28.54
N ILE A 35 -2.80 -0.97 -27.84
CA ILE A 35 -3.96 -1.82 -28.15
C ILE A 35 -5.25 -1.01 -28.06
N GLN A 36 -5.44 -0.26 -26.96
CA GLN A 36 -6.61 0.60 -26.77
C GLN A 36 -6.75 1.61 -27.91
N TYR A 37 -5.67 2.32 -28.23
CA TYR A 37 -5.63 3.29 -29.33
C TYR A 37 -6.08 2.67 -30.66
N VAL A 38 -5.51 1.52 -31.04
CA VAL A 38 -5.84 0.85 -32.31
C VAL A 38 -7.28 0.31 -32.31
N THR A 39 -7.80 -0.16 -31.17
CA THR A 39 -9.19 -0.63 -31.05
C THR A 39 -10.21 0.50 -31.06
N GLU A 40 -9.88 1.68 -30.50
CA GLU A 40 -10.78 2.83 -30.39
C GLU A 40 -10.93 3.60 -31.71
N GLU A 41 -9.90 3.65 -32.55
CA GLU A 41 -10.00 4.28 -33.88
C GLU A 41 -10.96 3.55 -34.84
N GLN A 42 -11.40 2.32 -34.54
CA GLN A 42 -12.05 1.45 -35.54
C GLN A 42 -13.46 0.91 -35.20
N ASP A 43 -14.05 1.28 -34.06
CA ASP A 43 -15.44 0.93 -33.70
C ASP A 43 -15.84 -0.54 -33.97
N ALA A 44 -14.91 -1.50 -33.83
CA ALA A 44 -15.20 -2.93 -34.06
C ALA A 44 -14.21 -3.86 -33.34
N GLU A 45 -14.73 -4.85 -32.61
CA GLU A 45 -13.97 -5.96 -32.01
C GLU A 45 -13.37 -6.93 -33.05
N SER A 46 -13.64 -6.71 -34.34
CA SER A 46 -13.11 -7.48 -35.46
C SER A 46 -12.59 -6.53 -36.54
N PRO A 47 -11.27 -6.34 -36.67
CA PRO A 47 -10.69 -5.42 -37.65
C PRO A 47 -11.04 -5.90 -39.07
N SER A 48 -11.73 -5.06 -39.84
CA SER A 48 -12.08 -5.34 -41.24
C SER A 48 -10.92 -5.10 -42.21
N ASP A 49 -9.85 -4.42 -41.78
CA ASP A 49 -8.66 -4.09 -42.57
C ASP A 49 -7.47 -4.99 -42.20
N GLU A 50 -6.80 -5.56 -43.22
CA GLU A 50 -5.69 -6.51 -43.07
C GLU A 50 -4.49 -5.90 -42.32
N GLY A 51 -4.24 -4.60 -42.53
CA GLY A 51 -3.18 -3.86 -41.82
C GLY A 51 -3.43 -3.78 -40.31
N SER A 52 -4.66 -3.49 -39.89
CA SER A 52 -5.01 -3.36 -38.46
C SER A 52 -5.10 -4.72 -37.77
N ARG A 53 -5.51 -5.77 -38.48
CA ARG A 53 -5.40 -7.15 -37.99
C ARG A 53 -3.95 -7.51 -37.67
N LYS A 54 -3.01 -7.13 -38.53
CA LYS A 54 -1.57 -7.36 -38.31
C LYS A 54 -1.04 -6.57 -37.12
N GLN A 55 -1.39 -5.29 -37.00
CA GLN A 55 -1.01 -4.44 -35.86
C GLN A 55 -1.49 -5.04 -34.53
N LEU A 56 -2.78 -5.40 -34.45
CA LEU A 56 -3.34 -5.99 -33.23
C LEU A 56 -2.71 -7.34 -32.89
N ALA A 57 -2.45 -8.20 -33.88
CA ALA A 57 -1.76 -9.47 -33.63
C ALA A 57 -0.37 -9.27 -33.01
N TYR A 58 0.41 -8.31 -33.51
CA TYR A 58 1.72 -7.99 -32.96
C TYR A 58 1.63 -7.34 -31.59
N LEU A 59 0.68 -6.43 -31.37
CA LEU A 59 0.46 -5.82 -30.06
C LEU A 59 0.01 -6.84 -29.01
N TYR A 60 -0.88 -7.78 -29.36
CA TYR A 60 -1.25 -8.88 -28.45
C TYR A 60 -0.07 -9.81 -28.18
N THR A 61 0.75 -10.09 -29.18
CA THR A 61 2.00 -10.86 -29.00
C THR A 61 2.94 -10.17 -28.01
N LEU A 62 3.15 -8.87 -28.20
CA LEU A 62 3.97 -8.03 -27.31
C LEU A 62 3.38 -7.94 -25.90
N ALA A 63 2.06 -7.81 -25.77
CA ALA A 63 1.37 -7.73 -24.48
C ALA A 63 1.53 -9.05 -23.70
N ALA A 64 1.37 -10.19 -24.37
CA ALA A 64 1.61 -11.50 -23.77
C ALA A 64 3.07 -11.67 -23.35
N ARG A 65 4.04 -11.30 -24.21
CA ARG A 65 5.49 -11.31 -23.87
C ARG A 65 5.78 -10.46 -22.63
N ALA A 66 5.31 -9.21 -22.63
CA ALA A 66 5.55 -8.26 -21.54
C ALA A 66 4.92 -8.72 -20.22
N ARG A 67 3.69 -9.24 -20.27
CA ARG A 67 2.98 -9.74 -19.08
C ARG A 67 3.63 -11.00 -18.53
N TYR A 68 3.99 -11.96 -19.39
CA TYR A 68 4.70 -13.16 -18.99
C TYR A 68 6.05 -12.80 -18.35
N ALA A 69 6.82 -11.88 -18.93
CA ALA A 69 8.07 -11.41 -18.35
C ALA A 69 7.91 -10.72 -16.99
N ARG A 70 6.78 -10.03 -16.76
CA ARG A 70 6.47 -9.37 -15.48
C ARG A 70 5.96 -10.34 -14.41
N LYS A 71 5.08 -11.26 -14.79
CA LYS A 71 4.39 -12.18 -13.86
C LYS A 71 5.16 -13.49 -13.63
N GLN A 72 6.06 -13.84 -14.55
CA GLN A 72 6.78 -15.13 -14.56
C GLN A 72 5.84 -16.35 -14.60
N GLU A 73 4.59 -16.15 -15.05
CA GLU A 73 3.57 -17.18 -15.21
C GLU A 73 2.67 -16.88 -16.42
N GLU A 74 2.13 -17.93 -17.04
CA GLU A 74 1.11 -17.83 -18.07
C GLU A 74 -0.27 -17.76 -17.40
N ASP A 75 -0.74 -16.54 -17.16
CA ASP A 75 -2.10 -16.33 -16.63
C ASP A 75 -3.16 -16.26 -17.74
N ASP A 76 -4.45 -16.23 -17.34
CA ASP A 76 -5.58 -16.21 -18.27
C ASP A 76 -5.51 -15.10 -19.32
N LYS A 77 -4.95 -13.93 -18.98
CA LYS A 77 -4.79 -12.82 -19.91
C LYS A 77 -3.68 -13.09 -20.92
N THR A 78 -2.55 -13.60 -20.46
CA THR A 78 -1.44 -14.00 -21.33
C THR A 78 -1.90 -15.03 -22.35
N ALA A 79 -2.64 -16.05 -21.90
CA ALA A 79 -3.23 -17.06 -22.77
C ALA A 79 -4.22 -16.45 -23.78
N LYS A 80 -5.15 -15.60 -23.32
CA LYS A 80 -6.11 -14.91 -24.21
C LYS A 80 -5.43 -14.06 -25.27
N TRP A 81 -4.43 -13.27 -24.91
CA TRP A 81 -3.70 -12.44 -25.88
C TRP A 81 -2.92 -13.30 -26.88
N ALA A 82 -2.29 -14.38 -26.43
CA ALA A 82 -1.60 -15.32 -27.32
C ALA A 82 -2.60 -15.96 -28.32
N GLU A 83 -3.77 -16.40 -27.84
CA GLU A 83 -4.83 -16.95 -28.69
C GLU A 83 -5.39 -15.93 -29.69
N GLN A 84 -5.61 -14.68 -29.24
CA GLN A 84 -6.04 -13.60 -30.11
C GLN A 84 -5.00 -13.33 -31.21
N ALA A 85 -3.71 -13.28 -30.87
CA ALA A 85 -2.63 -13.13 -31.83
C ALA A 85 -2.60 -14.29 -32.85
N ALA A 86 -2.70 -15.54 -32.41
CA ALA A 86 -2.74 -16.71 -33.29
C ALA A 86 -3.99 -16.77 -34.17
N SER A 87 -5.16 -16.39 -33.67
CA SER A 87 -6.38 -16.33 -34.48
C SER A 87 -6.25 -15.31 -35.61
N MET A 88 -5.47 -14.25 -35.38
CA MET A 88 -5.21 -13.21 -36.35
C MET A 88 -4.09 -13.60 -37.33
N LEU A 89 -2.98 -14.17 -36.85
CA LEU A 89 -1.78 -14.53 -37.61
C LEU A 89 -1.20 -15.90 -37.17
N PRO A 90 -1.79 -17.04 -37.59
CA PRO A 90 -1.46 -18.37 -37.04
C PRO A 90 -0.09 -18.94 -37.43
N LYS A 91 0.58 -18.38 -38.45
CA LYS A 91 1.88 -18.86 -38.96
C LYS A 91 2.95 -17.76 -39.01
N ASP A 92 2.71 -16.64 -38.35
CA ASP A 92 3.67 -15.55 -38.28
C ASP A 92 4.80 -15.92 -37.30
N ALA A 93 6.05 -15.57 -37.66
CA ALA A 93 7.23 -15.95 -36.90
C ALA A 93 7.24 -15.36 -35.47
N TYR A 94 6.70 -14.16 -35.25
CA TYR A 94 6.65 -13.57 -33.91
C TYR A 94 5.63 -14.25 -33.02
N VAL A 95 4.47 -14.60 -33.57
CA VAL A 95 3.41 -15.33 -32.86
C VAL A 95 3.90 -16.75 -32.54
N ALA A 96 4.53 -17.43 -33.49
CA ALA A 96 5.16 -18.72 -33.28
C ALA A 96 6.24 -18.65 -32.19
N GLY A 97 7.06 -17.60 -32.19
CA GLY A 97 8.09 -17.37 -31.17
C GLY A 97 7.54 -17.21 -29.75
N LEU A 98 6.37 -16.57 -29.60
CA LEU A 98 5.64 -16.46 -28.32
C LEU A 98 5.18 -17.84 -27.84
N PHE A 99 4.47 -18.60 -28.68
CA PHE A 99 3.99 -19.94 -28.28
C PHE A 99 5.15 -20.90 -28.00
N ARG A 100 6.23 -20.83 -28.78
CA ARG A 100 7.46 -21.56 -28.51
C ARG A 100 7.99 -21.26 -27.10
N ASN A 101 8.01 -20.00 -26.65
CA ASN A 101 8.43 -19.67 -25.29
C ASN A 101 7.47 -20.19 -24.21
N LEU A 102 6.16 -19.96 -24.39
CA LEU A 102 5.14 -20.36 -23.41
C LEU A 102 5.07 -21.88 -23.24
N ASP A 103 5.06 -22.63 -24.34
CA ASP A 103 5.00 -24.08 -24.32
C ASP A 103 6.28 -24.69 -23.76
N TYR A 104 7.45 -24.15 -24.15
CA TYR A 104 8.72 -24.60 -23.60
C TYR A 104 8.75 -24.45 -22.08
N ALA A 105 8.39 -23.27 -21.56
CA ALA A 105 8.38 -23.03 -20.12
C ALA A 105 7.36 -23.91 -19.38
N SER A 106 6.15 -24.07 -19.93
CA SER A 106 5.12 -24.92 -19.35
C SER A 106 5.53 -26.40 -19.27
N LEU A 107 6.25 -26.89 -20.29
CA LEU A 107 6.72 -28.27 -20.36
C LEU A 107 7.96 -28.53 -19.49
N MET A 108 8.64 -27.51 -18.97
CA MET A 108 9.79 -27.66 -18.06
C MET A 108 9.42 -27.96 -16.59
N THR A 109 8.17 -28.37 -16.35
CA THR A 109 7.63 -28.71 -15.03
C THR A 109 7.82 -30.20 -14.68
N ASP A 110 7.51 -30.58 -13.43
CA ASP A 110 7.49 -31.97 -13.01
C ASP A 110 6.29 -32.70 -13.64
N LEU A 111 6.55 -33.72 -14.47
CA LEU A 111 5.52 -34.51 -15.13
C LEU A 111 5.13 -35.77 -14.35
N LEU A 112 6.03 -36.31 -13.53
CA LEU A 112 5.82 -37.50 -12.69
C LEU A 112 6.32 -37.25 -11.26
N PRO A 113 5.77 -37.95 -10.23
CA PRO A 113 6.27 -37.86 -8.86
C PRO A 113 7.68 -38.41 -8.74
N ASN A 114 8.54 -37.72 -7.96
CA ASN A 114 9.91 -38.15 -7.72
C ASN A 114 10.04 -39.37 -6.78
N ARG A 115 8.98 -39.74 -6.06
CA ARG A 115 8.94 -40.91 -5.18
C ARG A 115 7.54 -41.49 -5.10
N PHE A 116 7.45 -42.81 -5.22
CA PHE A 116 6.22 -43.55 -4.97
C PHE A 116 6.23 -44.16 -3.56
N ALA A 117 5.07 -44.15 -2.89
CA ALA A 117 4.90 -44.85 -1.63
C ALA A 117 5.20 -46.35 -1.82
N LYS A 118 5.73 -47.06 -0.83
CA LYS A 118 6.09 -48.48 -0.95
C LYS A 118 5.08 -49.37 -0.23
N ILE A 119 4.58 -50.40 -0.91
CA ILE A 119 3.75 -51.44 -0.30
C ILE A 119 4.65 -52.53 0.30
N ARG A 120 4.62 -52.70 1.62
CA ARG A 120 5.33 -53.80 2.30
C ARG A 120 4.42 -55.03 2.36
N GLU A 121 5.02 -56.21 2.30
CA GLU A 121 4.27 -57.47 2.40
C GLU A 121 3.58 -57.62 3.76
N THR A 122 4.20 -57.06 4.81
CA THR A 122 3.72 -57.04 6.20
C THR A 122 2.58 -56.05 6.46
N ASP A 123 2.27 -55.15 5.52
CA ASP A 123 1.24 -54.14 5.72
C ASP A 123 -0.15 -54.78 5.80
N HIS A 124 -0.98 -54.29 6.71
CA HIS A 124 -2.38 -54.69 6.81
C HIS A 124 -3.17 -54.24 5.57
N SER A 125 -4.30 -54.90 5.29
CA SER A 125 -5.10 -54.66 4.08
C SER A 125 -5.55 -53.21 3.92
N HIS A 126 -5.86 -52.51 5.00
CA HIS A 126 -6.16 -51.07 4.97
C HIS A 126 -4.98 -50.21 4.50
N ALA A 127 -3.77 -50.47 5.01
CA ALA A 127 -2.57 -49.74 4.61
C ALA A 127 -2.21 -49.99 3.13
N LYS A 128 -2.35 -51.24 2.67
CA LYS A 128 -2.17 -51.60 1.25
C LYS A 128 -3.17 -50.87 0.35
N LYS A 129 -4.45 -50.87 0.72
CA LYS A 129 -5.51 -50.16 -0.02
C LYS A 129 -5.26 -48.65 -0.06
N ALA A 130 -4.78 -48.05 1.03
CA ALA A 130 -4.45 -46.63 1.07
C ALA A 130 -3.34 -46.25 0.06
N VAL A 131 -2.26 -47.04 0.00
CA VAL A 131 -1.18 -46.81 -0.97
C VAL A 131 -1.64 -47.03 -2.41
N VAL A 132 -2.47 -48.06 -2.66
CA VAL A 132 -3.05 -48.31 -3.99
C VAL A 132 -3.96 -47.17 -4.43
N GLU A 133 -4.74 -46.60 -3.52
CA GLU A 133 -5.59 -45.45 -3.83
C GLU A 133 -4.76 -44.21 -4.16
N GLN A 134 -3.61 -44.01 -3.49
CA GLN A 134 -2.64 -42.97 -3.87
C GLN A 134 -2.12 -43.18 -5.30
N TYR A 135 -1.75 -44.40 -5.70
CA TYR A 135 -1.33 -44.68 -7.07
C TYR A 135 -2.43 -44.39 -8.10
N LEU A 136 -3.67 -44.80 -7.80
CA LEU A 136 -4.82 -44.53 -8.66
C LEU A 136 -5.15 -43.04 -8.77
N GLN A 137 -4.90 -42.28 -7.71
CA GLN A 137 -5.03 -40.82 -7.72
C GLN A 137 -3.95 -40.20 -8.62
N THR A 138 -2.68 -40.54 -8.41
CA THR A 138 -1.57 -40.08 -9.26
C THR A 138 -1.80 -40.40 -10.74
N ALA A 139 -2.28 -41.61 -11.03
CA ALA A 139 -2.59 -42.01 -12.41
C ALA A 139 -3.71 -41.18 -13.03
N ARG A 140 -4.80 -40.92 -12.27
CA ARG A 140 -5.90 -40.05 -12.71
C ARG A 140 -5.44 -38.62 -12.96
N GLU A 141 -4.63 -38.07 -12.07
CA GLU A 141 -4.08 -36.72 -12.20
C GLU A 141 -3.24 -36.58 -13.47
N PHE A 142 -2.32 -37.52 -13.72
CA PHE A 142 -1.50 -37.51 -14.95
C PHE A 142 -2.36 -37.64 -16.22
N LEU A 143 -3.24 -38.65 -16.28
CA LEU A 143 -4.08 -38.90 -17.47
C LEU A 143 -5.04 -37.75 -17.77
N SER A 144 -5.46 -36.98 -16.75
CA SER A 144 -6.29 -35.79 -16.96
C SER A 144 -5.53 -34.63 -17.64
N ARG A 145 -4.21 -34.53 -17.42
CA ARG A 145 -3.33 -33.47 -17.94
C ARG A 145 -2.67 -33.84 -19.27
N GLU A 146 -2.47 -35.13 -19.52
CA GLU A 146 -1.74 -35.65 -20.70
C GLU A 146 -2.22 -35.06 -22.05
N PRO A 147 -3.53 -34.92 -22.35
CA PRO A 147 -3.96 -34.39 -23.63
C PRO A 147 -3.50 -32.94 -23.89
N GLU A 148 -3.50 -32.10 -22.85
CA GLU A 148 -3.04 -30.72 -22.95
C GLU A 148 -1.51 -30.64 -23.04
N LEU A 149 -0.79 -31.49 -22.29
CA LEU A 149 0.67 -31.60 -22.39
C LEU A 149 1.11 -32.02 -23.80
N LEU A 150 0.41 -33.00 -24.40
CA LEU A 150 0.68 -33.48 -25.75
C LEU A 150 0.42 -32.36 -26.77
N LYS A 151 -0.72 -31.65 -26.65
CA LYS A 151 -1.05 -30.51 -27.50
C LYS A 151 0.02 -29.42 -27.44
N ARG A 152 0.50 -29.06 -26.23
CA ARG A 152 1.57 -28.08 -26.04
C ARG A 152 2.90 -28.56 -26.64
N ALA A 153 3.25 -29.84 -26.45
CA ALA A 153 4.47 -30.40 -27.02
C ALA A 153 4.46 -30.43 -28.55
N SER A 154 3.33 -30.77 -29.18
CA SER A 154 3.16 -30.69 -30.63
C SER A 154 3.20 -29.25 -31.14
N ARG A 155 2.55 -28.31 -30.43
CA ARG A 155 2.58 -26.89 -30.79
C ARG A 155 3.99 -26.30 -30.65
N LEU A 156 4.74 -26.70 -29.62
CA LEU A 156 6.15 -26.33 -29.47
C LEU A 156 6.98 -26.82 -30.65
N ASP A 157 6.77 -28.07 -31.07
CA ASP A 157 7.47 -28.68 -32.21
C ASP A 157 7.25 -27.90 -33.51
N GLU A 158 5.98 -27.62 -33.84
CA GLU A 158 5.61 -26.87 -35.03
C GLU A 158 6.18 -25.44 -35.00
N ASN A 159 6.04 -24.75 -33.87
CA ASN A 159 6.50 -23.37 -33.74
C ASN A 159 8.03 -23.25 -33.72
N ALA A 160 8.73 -24.19 -33.10
CA ALA A 160 10.19 -24.25 -33.11
C ALA A 160 10.75 -24.38 -34.53
N GLN A 161 10.07 -25.13 -35.40
CA GLN A 161 10.44 -25.21 -36.83
C GLN A 161 10.21 -23.88 -37.54
N ILE A 162 9.08 -23.20 -37.30
CA ILE A 162 8.77 -21.89 -37.90
C ILE A 162 9.85 -20.86 -37.57
N VAL A 163 10.31 -20.82 -36.32
CA VAL A 163 11.34 -19.87 -35.86
C VAL A 163 12.78 -20.39 -36.01
N SER A 164 12.96 -21.60 -36.55
CA SER A 164 14.27 -22.24 -36.73
C SER A 164 15.06 -22.43 -35.42
N ASP A 165 14.39 -22.71 -34.31
CA ASP A 165 14.97 -22.97 -32.99
C ASP A 165 15.23 -24.48 -32.81
N TYR A 166 16.46 -24.90 -33.09
CA TYR A 166 16.84 -26.32 -33.06
C TYR A 166 16.82 -26.92 -31.65
N GLU A 167 17.12 -26.12 -30.62
CA GLU A 167 17.14 -26.62 -29.23
C GLU A 167 15.71 -26.87 -28.73
N ALA A 168 14.79 -25.94 -29.00
CA ALA A 168 13.37 -26.11 -28.70
C ALA A 168 12.76 -27.31 -29.46
N TYR A 169 13.13 -27.50 -30.74
CA TYR A 169 12.69 -28.64 -31.54
C TYR A 169 13.23 -29.98 -31.01
N ALA A 170 14.51 -30.03 -30.61
CA ALA A 170 15.08 -31.22 -30.01
C ALA A 170 14.42 -31.54 -28.65
N PHE A 171 14.05 -30.51 -27.88
CA PHE A 171 13.34 -30.67 -26.62
C PHE A 171 11.90 -31.17 -26.84
N SER A 172 11.11 -30.58 -27.75
CA SER A 172 9.75 -31.05 -28.05
C SER A 172 9.72 -32.51 -28.46
N GLY A 173 10.66 -32.95 -29.32
CA GLY A 173 10.77 -34.35 -29.72
C GLY A 173 11.00 -35.32 -28.55
N LYS A 174 11.87 -34.94 -27.59
CA LYS A 174 12.10 -35.72 -26.36
C LYS A 174 10.84 -35.77 -25.50
N VAL A 175 10.15 -34.64 -25.34
CA VAL A 175 8.90 -34.55 -24.56
C VAL A 175 7.81 -35.42 -25.17
N LEU A 176 7.60 -35.37 -26.48
CA LEU A 176 6.60 -36.19 -27.17
C LEU A 176 6.86 -37.69 -26.96
N SER A 177 8.10 -38.13 -27.16
CA SER A 177 8.51 -39.53 -26.92
C SER A 177 8.39 -39.95 -25.45
N PHE A 178 8.63 -39.02 -24.53
CA PHE A 178 8.45 -39.26 -23.10
C PHE A 178 6.97 -39.40 -22.72
N LEU A 179 6.11 -38.48 -23.16
CA LEU A 179 4.68 -38.46 -22.85
C LEU A 179 3.98 -39.73 -23.34
N GLU A 180 4.32 -40.22 -24.54
CA GLU A 180 3.80 -41.48 -25.07
C GLU A 180 4.12 -42.66 -24.15
N ARG A 181 5.39 -42.82 -23.76
CA ARG A 181 5.82 -43.91 -22.85
C ARG A 181 5.25 -43.75 -21.44
N ALA A 182 5.16 -42.53 -20.94
CA ALA A 182 4.62 -42.24 -19.62
C ALA A 182 3.11 -42.55 -19.55
N LYS A 183 2.35 -42.23 -20.61
CA LYS A 183 0.95 -42.59 -20.73
C LYS A 183 0.74 -44.09 -20.61
N ASP A 184 1.46 -44.88 -21.40
CA ASP A 184 1.37 -46.34 -21.37
C ASP A 184 1.71 -46.89 -19.97
N ALA A 185 2.80 -46.40 -19.36
CA ALA A 185 3.22 -46.83 -18.02
C ALA A 185 2.19 -46.48 -16.93
N VAL A 186 1.59 -45.28 -16.98
CA VAL A 186 0.55 -44.85 -16.04
C VAL A 186 -0.72 -45.67 -16.22
N GLN A 187 -1.09 -45.99 -17.45
CA GLN A 187 -2.26 -46.82 -17.75
C GLN A 187 -2.07 -48.25 -17.24
N HIS A 188 -0.86 -48.81 -17.42
CA HIS A 188 -0.49 -50.09 -16.81
C HIS A 188 -0.51 -50.05 -15.28
N LEU A 189 -0.04 -48.97 -14.64
CA LEU A 189 -0.13 -48.80 -13.18
C LEU A 189 -1.59 -48.79 -12.74
N GLN A 190 -2.47 -48.09 -13.46
CA GLN A 190 -3.90 -48.01 -13.15
C GLN A 190 -4.56 -49.39 -13.21
N ASP A 191 -4.31 -50.16 -14.27
CA ASP A 191 -4.84 -51.51 -14.45
C ASP A 191 -4.32 -52.50 -13.40
N ALA A 192 -3.01 -52.46 -13.13
CA ALA A 192 -2.39 -53.28 -12.10
C ALA A 192 -2.91 -52.94 -10.70
N SER A 193 -3.10 -51.65 -10.41
CA SER A 193 -3.60 -51.14 -9.13
C SER A 193 -5.06 -51.54 -8.90
N ASN A 194 -5.92 -51.42 -9.92
CA ASN A 194 -7.31 -51.86 -9.85
C ASN A 194 -7.42 -53.37 -9.61
N SER A 195 -6.68 -54.17 -10.40
CA SER A 195 -6.63 -55.63 -10.24
C SER A 195 -6.13 -56.04 -8.85
N PHE A 196 -5.11 -55.37 -8.34
CA PHE A 196 -4.60 -55.63 -7.00
C PHE A 196 -5.60 -55.24 -5.92
N ARG A 197 -6.26 -54.09 -6.05
CA ARG A 197 -7.30 -53.61 -5.11
C ARG A 197 -8.43 -54.61 -4.95
N GLU A 198 -8.91 -55.18 -6.06
CA GLU A 198 -9.94 -56.21 -6.09
C GLU A 198 -9.50 -57.53 -5.44
N SER A 199 -8.21 -57.85 -5.53
CA SER A 199 -7.65 -59.06 -4.92
C SER A 199 -7.51 -59.00 -3.40
N ILE A 200 -7.66 -57.82 -2.77
CA ILE A 200 -7.50 -57.65 -1.32
C ILE A 200 -8.81 -58.02 -0.61
N SER A 201 -8.83 -59.22 -0.01
CA SER A 201 -9.95 -59.75 0.79
C SER A 201 -9.50 -60.12 2.20
N GLY A 202 -9.98 -59.38 3.21
CA GLY A 202 -9.62 -59.59 4.61
C GLY A 202 -8.12 -59.41 4.87
N ILE A 203 -7.41 -60.50 5.19
CA ILE A 203 -5.95 -60.55 5.42
C ILE A 203 -5.21 -61.04 4.15
N TYR A 204 -5.93 -61.57 3.17
CA TYR A 204 -5.36 -62.18 1.97
C TYR A 204 -5.26 -61.18 0.81
N HIS A 205 -4.20 -61.32 0.01
CA HIS A 205 -3.96 -60.57 -1.22
C HIS A 205 -3.19 -61.44 -2.21
N SER A 206 -3.31 -61.17 -3.51
CA SER A 206 -2.55 -61.89 -4.53
C SER A 206 -1.11 -61.38 -4.61
N LYS A 207 -0.13 -62.29 -4.43
CA LYS A 207 1.29 -61.98 -4.64
C LYS A 207 1.60 -61.63 -6.08
N GLU A 208 0.88 -62.23 -7.03
CA GLU A 208 1.05 -61.96 -8.46
C GLU A 208 0.60 -60.53 -8.80
N HIS A 209 -0.58 -60.11 -8.33
CA HIS A 209 -1.06 -58.75 -8.55
C HIS A 209 -0.18 -57.71 -7.85
N LEU A 210 0.30 -58.00 -6.62
CA LEU A 210 1.27 -57.13 -5.95
C LEU A 210 2.58 -57.01 -6.74
N LYS A 211 3.06 -58.10 -7.35
CA LYS A 211 4.26 -58.08 -8.20
C LYS A 211 4.06 -57.16 -9.41
N ARG A 212 2.91 -57.26 -10.10
CA ARG A 212 2.59 -56.39 -11.25
C ARG A 212 2.55 -54.91 -10.88
N VAL A 213 1.98 -54.57 -9.71
CA VAL A 213 2.00 -53.18 -9.21
C VAL A 213 3.43 -52.71 -8.95
N LYS A 214 4.27 -53.52 -8.30
CA LYS A 214 5.68 -53.17 -8.06
C LYS A 214 6.47 -52.99 -9.36
N GLU A 215 6.24 -53.83 -10.37
CA GLU A 215 6.85 -53.71 -11.69
C GLU A 215 6.41 -52.42 -12.39
N ALA A 216 5.12 -52.08 -12.36
CA ALA A 216 4.61 -50.83 -12.93
C ALA A 216 5.18 -49.59 -12.24
N VAL A 217 5.30 -49.61 -10.90
CA VAL A 217 5.92 -48.52 -10.13
C VAL A 217 7.40 -48.37 -10.49
N ALA A 218 8.15 -49.47 -10.64
CA ALA A 218 9.57 -49.41 -11.01
C ALA A 218 9.79 -48.74 -12.37
N VAL A 219 8.95 -49.06 -13.37
CA VAL A 219 9.00 -48.40 -14.70
C VAL A 219 8.73 -46.90 -14.58
N LEU A 220 7.76 -46.50 -13.74
CA LEU A 220 7.48 -45.08 -13.51
C LEU A 220 8.60 -44.36 -12.75
N GLU A 221 9.27 -45.03 -11.81
CA GLU A 221 10.47 -44.49 -11.13
C GLU A 221 11.63 -44.28 -12.12
N GLU A 222 11.83 -45.20 -13.07
CA GLU A 222 12.83 -45.05 -14.14
C GLU A 222 12.49 -43.89 -15.08
N LEU A 223 11.23 -43.78 -15.52
CA LEU A 223 10.77 -42.65 -16.35
C LEU A 223 10.88 -41.32 -15.60
N ALA A 224 10.55 -41.27 -14.31
CA ALA A 224 10.71 -40.05 -13.51
C ALA A 224 12.18 -39.62 -13.43
N ALA A 225 13.11 -40.57 -13.26
CA ALA A 225 14.54 -40.28 -13.28
C ALA A 225 15.04 -39.82 -14.66
N GLU A 226 14.53 -40.41 -15.74
CA GLU A 226 14.83 -39.99 -17.12
C GLU A 226 14.35 -38.55 -17.38
N TRP A 227 13.12 -38.24 -16.98
CA TRP A 227 12.54 -36.89 -17.12
C TRP A 227 13.37 -35.84 -16.38
N GLU A 228 13.76 -36.14 -15.15
CA GLU A 228 14.59 -35.27 -14.34
C GLU A 228 15.97 -35.05 -14.98
N GLN A 229 16.52 -36.06 -15.66
CA GLN A 229 17.76 -35.93 -16.41
C GLN A 229 17.58 -35.03 -17.65
N ILE A 230 16.49 -35.22 -18.41
CA ILE A 230 16.14 -34.36 -19.56
C ILE A 230 16.05 -32.90 -19.10
N ARG A 231 15.34 -32.62 -18.00
CA ARG A 231 15.23 -31.27 -17.43
C ARG A 231 16.57 -30.70 -17.03
N LYS A 232 17.41 -31.47 -16.33
CA LYS A 232 18.75 -31.02 -15.90
C LYS A 232 19.66 -30.66 -17.07
N ASP A 233 19.65 -31.47 -18.13
CA ASP A 233 20.49 -31.23 -19.30
C ASP A 233 20.01 -29.99 -20.08
N THR A 234 18.71 -29.70 -20.03
CA THR A 234 18.12 -28.49 -20.61
C THR A 234 18.38 -27.25 -19.75
N LEU A 235 18.21 -27.32 -18.42
CA LEU A 235 18.38 -26.20 -17.47
C LEU A 235 19.84 -25.73 -17.35
N ARG A 236 20.81 -26.63 -17.51
CA ARG A 236 22.25 -26.30 -17.37
C ARG A 236 22.78 -25.31 -18.41
N LYS A 237 22.00 -25.00 -19.47
CA LYS A 237 22.48 -24.19 -20.58
C LYS A 237 22.12 -22.71 -20.53
N GLU A 238 20.99 -22.26 -19.98
CA GLU A 238 20.54 -20.88 -20.30
C GLU A 238 19.94 -19.99 -19.19
N ASP A 239 19.64 -20.42 -17.97
CA ASP A 239 18.74 -19.60 -17.14
C ASP A 239 19.23 -19.10 -15.77
N GLU A 240 19.06 -17.78 -15.56
CA GLU A 240 19.21 -17.12 -14.26
C GLU A 240 18.13 -17.65 -13.29
N PRO A 241 18.48 -17.98 -12.02
CA PRO A 241 17.57 -18.55 -11.02
C PRO A 241 16.26 -17.76 -10.88
N THR A 242 15.15 -18.46 -10.61
CA THR A 242 13.80 -17.88 -10.51
C THR A 242 13.76 -16.69 -9.57
N ALA A 243 14.36 -16.80 -8.37
CA ALA A 243 14.40 -15.67 -7.45
C ALA A 243 15.14 -14.45 -8.01
N LEU A 244 16.22 -14.61 -8.77
CA LEU A 244 16.91 -13.47 -9.39
C LEU A 244 16.08 -12.82 -10.51
N ARG A 245 15.23 -13.59 -11.22
CA ARG A 245 14.27 -13.03 -12.19
C ARG A 245 13.24 -12.14 -11.51
N ASP A 246 12.69 -12.59 -10.38
CA ASP A 246 11.75 -11.79 -9.59
C ASP A 246 12.38 -10.48 -9.12
N LEU A 247 13.64 -10.54 -8.67
CA LEU A 247 14.39 -9.35 -8.31
C LEU A 247 14.53 -8.38 -9.49
N HIS A 248 14.78 -8.88 -10.70
CA HIS A 248 14.86 -8.03 -11.90
C HIS A 248 13.52 -7.37 -12.24
N SER A 249 12.41 -8.10 -12.07
CA SER A 249 11.05 -7.60 -12.34
C SER A 249 10.61 -6.45 -11.44
N MET A 250 11.21 -6.30 -10.25
CA MET A 250 10.89 -5.20 -9.35
C MET A 250 11.25 -3.85 -9.99
N VAL A 251 10.38 -2.86 -9.91
CA VAL A 251 10.68 -1.51 -10.41
C VAL A 251 11.83 -0.90 -9.59
N GLY A 252 12.80 -0.28 -10.26
CA GLY A 252 13.84 0.52 -9.59
C GLY A 252 14.88 -0.27 -8.79
N LEU A 253 15.28 0.27 -7.62
CA LEU A 253 16.13 -0.37 -6.61
C LEU A 253 17.48 -0.93 -7.12
N LYS A 254 18.10 -0.27 -8.10
CA LYS A 254 19.31 -0.77 -8.79
C LYS A 254 20.42 -1.23 -7.83
N GLU A 255 20.74 -0.42 -6.82
CA GLU A 255 21.79 -0.74 -5.85
C GLU A 255 21.44 -1.97 -4.99
N VAL A 256 20.17 -2.09 -4.59
CA VAL A 256 19.68 -3.27 -3.83
C VAL A 256 19.75 -4.51 -4.71
N LYS A 257 19.37 -4.42 -5.99
CA LYS A 257 19.45 -5.54 -6.93
C LYS A 257 20.88 -6.04 -7.09
N GLU A 258 21.84 -5.13 -7.29
CA GLU A 258 23.26 -5.45 -7.40
C GLU A 258 23.81 -6.10 -6.11
N ARG A 259 23.37 -5.61 -4.93
CA ARG A 259 23.76 -6.15 -3.64
C ARG A 259 23.23 -7.56 -3.42
N VAL A 260 21.94 -7.79 -3.67
CA VAL A 260 21.31 -9.12 -3.54
C VAL A 260 21.92 -10.09 -4.55
N ARG A 261 22.23 -9.66 -5.77
CA ARG A 261 22.90 -10.49 -6.78
C ARG A 261 24.31 -10.89 -6.35
N SER A 262 25.07 -9.95 -5.80
CA SER A 262 26.41 -10.23 -5.25
C SER A 262 26.33 -11.24 -4.10
N TYR A 263 25.33 -11.08 -3.23
CA TYR A 263 25.09 -12.00 -2.12
C TYR A 263 24.66 -13.39 -2.59
N TYR A 264 23.78 -13.49 -3.59
CA TYR A 264 23.40 -14.75 -4.23
C TYR A 264 24.63 -15.51 -4.76
N ARG A 265 25.49 -14.83 -5.53
CA ARG A 265 26.73 -15.44 -6.08
C ARG A 265 27.66 -15.92 -4.98
N TYR A 266 27.75 -15.18 -3.88
CA TYR A 266 28.52 -15.60 -2.71
C TYR A 266 27.96 -16.88 -2.09
N LEU A 267 26.64 -17.02 -1.94
CA LEU A 267 26.01 -18.24 -1.40
C LEU A 267 26.23 -19.45 -2.32
N VAL A 268 26.15 -19.26 -3.64
CA VAL A 268 26.48 -20.32 -4.63
C VAL A 268 27.92 -20.78 -4.45
N TYR A 269 28.87 -19.84 -4.39
CA TYR A 269 30.28 -20.15 -4.16
C TYR A 269 30.51 -20.90 -2.84
N GLN A 270 29.85 -20.48 -1.76
CA GLN A 270 29.91 -21.16 -0.46
C GLN A 270 29.42 -22.61 -0.56
N LYS A 271 28.30 -22.84 -1.26
CA LYS A 271 27.72 -24.16 -1.46
C LYS A 271 28.68 -25.09 -2.22
N GLU A 272 29.19 -24.65 -3.36
CA GLU A 272 30.14 -25.46 -4.15
C GLU A 272 31.39 -25.81 -3.35
N ARG A 273 31.89 -24.88 -2.53
CA ARG A 273 33.03 -25.15 -1.65
C ARG A 273 32.73 -26.19 -0.58
N LYS A 274 31.53 -26.16 0.02
CA LYS A 274 31.09 -27.19 0.98
C LYS A 274 30.99 -28.56 0.32
N GLU A 275 30.43 -28.61 -0.88
CA GLU A 275 30.32 -29.85 -1.67
C GLU A 275 31.70 -30.44 -2.02
N GLN A 276 32.70 -29.58 -2.23
CA GLN A 276 34.09 -29.98 -2.44
C GLN A 276 34.87 -30.27 -1.14
N GLY A 277 34.23 -30.18 0.03
CA GLY A 277 34.82 -30.57 1.32
C GLY A 277 35.71 -29.51 1.98
N PHE A 278 35.71 -28.26 1.52
CA PHE A 278 36.44 -27.18 2.19
C PHE A 278 35.71 -26.75 3.48
N GLN A 279 36.46 -26.54 4.57
CA GLN A 279 35.92 -26.13 5.87
C GLN A 279 35.93 -24.61 6.05
N PHE A 280 34.98 -24.11 6.84
CA PHE A 280 34.86 -22.70 7.26
C PHE A 280 35.24 -22.56 8.73
N GLN A 281 36.05 -21.54 9.08
CA GLN A 281 36.26 -21.15 10.47
C GLN A 281 35.18 -20.19 10.97
N ASP A 282 34.62 -19.35 10.08
CA ASP A 282 33.54 -18.41 10.38
C ASP A 282 32.50 -18.44 9.24
N GLU A 283 31.39 -19.16 9.43
CA GLU A 283 30.26 -19.04 8.50
C GLU A 283 29.62 -17.65 8.65
N GLN A 284 29.44 -16.95 7.53
CA GLN A 284 28.70 -15.69 7.54
C GLN A 284 27.26 -15.93 7.98
N SER A 285 26.79 -15.10 8.91
CA SER A 285 25.41 -15.13 9.37
C SER A 285 24.45 -14.88 8.20
N LEU A 286 23.33 -15.59 8.19
CA LEU A 286 22.21 -15.36 7.25
C LEU A 286 21.31 -14.21 7.68
N ASN A 287 21.53 -13.67 8.89
CA ASN A 287 20.69 -12.64 9.47
C ASN A 287 20.92 -11.29 8.78
N MET A 288 19.83 -10.58 8.47
CA MET A 288 19.89 -9.32 7.72
C MET A 288 19.17 -8.18 8.41
N ILE A 289 19.56 -6.96 8.03
CA ILE A 289 18.84 -5.74 8.41
C ILE A 289 18.39 -5.03 7.14
N LEU A 290 17.09 -4.76 7.04
CA LEU A 290 16.49 -4.02 5.95
C LEU A 290 16.03 -2.65 6.46
N THR A 291 16.69 -1.57 6.05
CA THR A 291 16.33 -0.20 6.45
C THR A 291 15.69 0.56 5.31
N GLY A 292 14.74 1.44 5.60
CA GLY A 292 14.16 2.37 4.63
C GLY A 292 12.78 2.85 5.05
N ASN A 293 12.22 3.81 4.31
CA ASN A 293 10.91 4.38 4.60
C ASN A 293 9.76 3.39 4.34
N PRO A 294 8.51 3.71 4.75
CA PRO A 294 7.38 2.82 4.54
C PRO A 294 7.13 2.66 3.04
N GLY A 295 6.85 1.42 2.61
CA GLY A 295 6.56 1.15 1.20
C GLY A 295 7.76 1.12 0.26
N THR A 296 9.01 1.10 0.75
CA THR A 296 10.21 0.88 -0.09
C THR A 296 10.46 -0.58 -0.48
N GLY A 297 9.64 -1.53 0.01
CA GLY A 297 9.71 -2.95 -0.38
C GLY A 297 10.44 -3.88 0.60
N LYS A 298 10.64 -3.49 1.87
CA LYS A 298 11.35 -4.30 2.89
C LYS A 298 10.80 -5.73 3.01
N THR A 299 9.50 -5.88 3.19
CA THR A 299 8.83 -7.19 3.28
C THR A 299 8.98 -8.01 1.98
N THR A 300 8.91 -7.35 0.83
CA THR A 300 9.10 -7.99 -0.49
C THR A 300 10.51 -8.56 -0.64
N ILE A 301 11.54 -7.79 -0.26
CA ILE A 301 12.93 -8.26 -0.28
C ILE A 301 13.16 -9.40 0.73
N ALA A 302 12.51 -9.38 1.90
CA ALA A 302 12.61 -10.46 2.87
C ALA A 302 12.07 -11.79 2.30
N ARG A 303 10.91 -11.78 1.65
CA ARG A 303 10.33 -12.96 0.96
C ARG A 303 11.20 -13.44 -0.19
N LEU A 304 11.78 -12.52 -0.94
CA LEU A 304 12.73 -12.86 -1.99
C LEU A 304 13.96 -13.60 -1.44
N LEU A 305 14.56 -13.09 -0.36
CA LEU A 305 15.72 -13.72 0.27
C LEU A 305 15.40 -15.10 0.83
N ALA A 306 14.21 -15.30 1.41
CA ALA A 306 13.76 -16.61 1.88
C ALA A 306 13.71 -17.65 0.76
N ARG A 307 13.21 -17.26 -0.43
CA ARG A 307 13.22 -18.11 -1.63
C ARG A 307 14.63 -18.42 -2.11
N ILE A 308 15.51 -17.42 -2.17
CA ILE A 308 16.94 -17.62 -2.49
C ILE A 308 17.58 -18.64 -1.55
N TYR A 309 17.34 -18.51 -0.23
CA TYR A 309 17.88 -19.44 0.75
C TYR A 309 17.35 -20.87 0.55
N HIS A 310 16.08 -21.01 0.19
CA HIS A 310 15.48 -22.31 -0.08
C HIS A 310 16.03 -22.97 -1.37
N GLU A 311 16.05 -22.22 -2.48
CA GLU A 311 16.55 -22.70 -3.78
C GLU A 311 18.01 -23.17 -3.70
N LEU A 312 18.84 -22.45 -2.92
CA LEU A 312 20.22 -22.83 -2.72
C LEU A 312 20.41 -23.99 -1.74
N GLY A 313 19.35 -24.41 -1.03
CA GLY A 313 19.40 -25.46 -0.01
C GLY A 313 20.07 -25.00 1.28
N VAL A 314 20.14 -23.68 1.51
CA VAL A 314 20.63 -23.08 2.77
C VAL A 314 19.57 -23.24 3.87
N LEU A 315 18.29 -23.09 3.51
CA LEU A 315 17.15 -23.30 4.41
C LEU A 315 16.19 -24.36 3.82
N PRO A 316 15.61 -25.24 4.66
CA PRO A 316 14.66 -26.26 4.21
C PRO A 316 13.36 -25.73 3.59
N ARG A 317 12.94 -24.50 3.91
CA ARG A 317 11.66 -23.91 3.49
C ARG A 317 11.86 -22.47 3.03
N GLU A 318 11.04 -22.04 2.08
CA GLU A 318 10.94 -20.64 1.63
C GLU A 318 10.01 -19.76 2.48
N HIS A 319 9.42 -20.33 3.54
CA HIS A 319 8.41 -19.65 4.36
C HIS A 319 8.98 -18.46 5.15
N VAL A 320 8.23 -17.36 5.19
CA VAL A 320 8.51 -16.18 6.02
C VAL A 320 7.46 -16.03 7.10
N THR A 321 7.88 -16.09 8.35
CA THR A 321 7.04 -15.75 9.51
C THR A 321 7.20 -14.26 9.80
N GLU A 322 6.19 -13.47 9.42
CA GLU A 322 6.18 -12.02 9.62
C GLU A 322 5.57 -11.66 10.97
N VAL A 323 6.29 -10.89 11.79
CA VAL A 323 5.84 -10.48 13.13
C VAL A 323 6.18 -9.03 13.44
N ASP A 324 5.46 -8.49 14.41
CA ASP A 324 5.73 -7.18 15.02
C ASP A 324 5.91 -7.31 16.55
N ARG A 325 6.05 -6.19 17.25
CA ARG A 325 6.18 -6.15 18.71
C ARG A 325 5.05 -6.89 19.45
N SER A 326 3.80 -6.80 18.98
CA SER A 326 2.64 -7.37 19.67
C SER A 326 2.63 -8.91 19.67
N HIS A 327 3.24 -9.49 18.64
CA HIS A 327 3.42 -10.93 18.49
C HIS A 327 4.51 -11.46 19.42
N LEU A 328 5.58 -10.68 19.63
CA LEU A 328 6.74 -11.09 20.41
C LEU A 328 6.59 -10.78 21.92
N VAL A 329 5.98 -9.65 22.26
CA VAL A 329 5.94 -9.15 23.65
C VAL A 329 4.61 -9.49 24.33
N GLY A 330 4.69 -10.09 25.52
CA GLY A 330 3.55 -10.41 26.39
C GLY A 330 3.13 -9.25 27.28
N SER A 331 1.94 -9.35 27.88
CA SER A 331 1.44 -8.38 28.86
C SER A 331 1.90 -8.70 30.29
N TYR A 332 2.44 -9.89 30.52
CA TYR A 332 2.82 -10.41 31.83
C TYR A 332 4.26 -10.98 31.83
N LEU A 333 4.90 -11.04 33.01
CA LEU A 333 6.22 -11.64 33.21
C LEU A 333 6.23 -13.13 32.82
N GLY A 334 7.23 -13.56 32.05
CA GLY A 334 7.38 -14.92 31.52
C GLY A 334 6.66 -15.18 30.17
N GLN A 335 5.58 -14.46 29.88
CA GLN A 335 4.80 -14.66 28.64
C GLN A 335 5.56 -14.24 27.37
N THR A 336 6.44 -13.24 27.47
CA THR A 336 7.22 -12.74 26.33
C THR A 336 8.19 -13.80 25.79
N GLU A 337 8.84 -14.54 26.67
CA GLU A 337 9.78 -15.61 26.26
C GLU A 337 9.02 -16.73 25.54
N GLU A 338 7.88 -17.17 26.09
CA GLU A 338 7.02 -18.18 25.47
C GLU A 338 6.52 -17.74 24.09
N LYS A 339 5.98 -16.53 23.97
CA LYS A 339 5.53 -15.94 22.70
C LYS A 339 6.65 -15.90 21.66
N THR A 340 7.81 -15.36 22.05
CA THR A 340 8.98 -15.25 21.17
C THR A 340 9.44 -16.63 20.72
N MET A 341 9.47 -17.62 21.62
CA MET A 341 9.86 -18.98 21.30
C MET A 341 8.86 -19.70 20.36
N ASN A 342 7.56 -19.46 20.52
CA ASN A 342 6.54 -20.01 19.63
C ASN A 342 6.69 -19.48 18.20
N VAL A 343 6.97 -18.18 18.06
CA VAL A 343 7.27 -17.56 16.76
C VAL A 343 8.56 -18.14 16.15
N ILE A 344 9.61 -18.36 16.95
CA ILE A 344 10.86 -18.99 16.47
C ILE A 344 10.61 -20.42 15.99
N LYS A 345 9.80 -21.20 16.70
CA LYS A 345 9.42 -22.56 16.29
C LYS A 345 8.67 -22.58 14.97
N GLU A 346 7.78 -21.60 14.76
CA GLU A 346 7.06 -21.44 13.50
C GLU A 346 8.01 -21.09 12.34
N ALA A 347 8.98 -20.21 12.60
CA ALA A 347 9.99 -19.79 11.63
C ALA A 347 11.09 -20.84 11.36
N ALA A 348 11.15 -21.93 12.14
CA ALA A 348 12.18 -22.96 12.01
C ALA A 348 12.18 -23.58 10.61
N GLY A 349 13.35 -23.62 9.98
CA GLY A 349 13.54 -24.05 8.60
C GLY A 349 13.31 -22.95 7.55
N GLY A 350 12.93 -21.74 7.95
CA GLY A 350 12.64 -20.61 7.07
C GLY A 350 13.20 -19.27 7.62
N VAL A 351 12.48 -18.18 7.36
CA VAL A 351 12.91 -16.82 7.75
C VAL A 351 11.94 -16.20 8.75
N LEU A 352 12.47 -15.67 9.85
CA LEU A 352 11.75 -14.82 10.80
C LEU A 352 11.93 -13.34 10.42
N PHE A 353 10.86 -12.69 9.98
CA PHE A 353 10.86 -11.28 9.61
C PHE A 353 10.20 -10.44 10.72
N ILE A 354 10.95 -9.52 11.32
CA ILE A 354 10.46 -8.63 12.38
C ILE A 354 10.36 -7.20 11.83
N ASP A 355 9.14 -6.72 11.61
CA ASP A 355 8.91 -5.34 11.17
C ASP A 355 8.93 -4.36 12.35
N GLU A 356 9.36 -3.12 12.06
CA GLU A 356 9.62 -2.08 13.05
C GLU A 356 10.38 -2.59 14.29
N ALA A 357 11.46 -3.35 14.08
CA ALA A 357 12.17 -4.07 15.14
C ALA A 357 12.70 -3.16 16.25
N TYR A 358 13.03 -1.90 15.93
CA TYR A 358 13.42 -0.88 16.91
C TYR A 358 12.34 -0.66 17.99
N SER A 359 11.08 -0.94 17.69
CA SER A 359 9.99 -0.83 18.65
C SER A 359 10.13 -1.78 19.83
N LEU A 360 10.91 -2.87 19.71
CA LEU A 360 11.17 -3.83 20.79
C LEU A 360 11.88 -3.19 21.98
N LYS A 361 12.72 -2.17 21.75
CA LYS A 361 13.43 -1.47 22.83
C LYS A 361 13.12 0.02 22.83
N ARG A 362 12.44 0.48 23.87
CA ARG A 362 12.12 1.90 24.09
C ARG A 362 13.12 2.50 25.09
N GLU A 363 13.83 3.56 24.70
CA GLU A 363 14.73 4.29 25.59
C GLU A 363 13.97 4.86 26.80
N GLY A 364 14.52 4.70 28.00
CA GLY A 364 13.96 5.25 29.26
C GLY A 364 13.02 4.34 30.06
N SER A 365 12.87 3.06 29.68
CA SER A 365 12.04 2.09 30.42
C SER A 365 12.75 1.57 31.68
N SER A 366 12.75 2.32 32.79
CA SER A 366 13.41 1.91 34.04
C SER A 366 12.69 0.82 34.84
N GLY A 367 11.61 0.21 34.34
CA GLY A 367 10.69 -0.58 35.18
C GLY A 367 10.12 -1.89 34.65
N THR A 368 10.19 -2.22 33.35
CA THR A 368 9.70 -3.53 32.85
C THR A 368 10.39 -3.96 31.56
N ASP A 369 11.35 -4.89 31.70
CA ASP A 369 12.26 -5.40 30.66
C ASP A 369 11.64 -6.31 29.59
N TYR A 370 10.31 -6.36 29.43
CA TYR A 370 9.67 -7.35 28.53
C TYR A 370 10.17 -7.31 27.09
N GLY A 371 10.46 -6.13 26.55
CA GLY A 371 11.02 -5.99 25.21
C GLY A 371 12.47 -6.44 25.10
N GLN A 372 13.26 -6.24 26.16
CA GLN A 372 14.64 -6.72 26.24
C GLN A 372 14.66 -8.25 26.36
N THR A 373 13.73 -8.85 27.12
CA THR A 373 13.53 -10.30 27.19
C THR A 373 13.31 -10.91 25.80
N ALA A 374 12.46 -10.32 24.95
CA ALA A 374 12.26 -10.82 23.59
C ALA A 374 13.55 -10.79 22.76
N VAL A 375 14.35 -9.71 22.88
CA VAL A 375 15.64 -9.59 22.18
C VAL A 375 16.64 -10.62 22.70
N ASP A 376 16.70 -10.84 24.01
CA ASP A 376 17.63 -11.79 24.61
C ASP A 376 17.27 -13.24 24.24
N THR A 377 15.97 -13.60 24.24
CA THR A 377 15.48 -14.89 23.75
C THR A 377 15.84 -15.10 22.27
N LEU A 378 15.67 -14.07 21.42
CA LEU A 378 16.04 -14.12 20.01
C LEU A 378 17.55 -14.33 19.83
N VAL A 379 18.38 -13.57 20.55
CA VAL A 379 19.86 -13.69 20.52
C VAL A 379 20.31 -15.08 20.99
N SER A 380 19.66 -15.62 22.02
CA SER A 380 19.93 -16.97 22.50
C SER A 380 19.66 -18.00 21.41
N ALA A 381 18.47 -17.97 20.79
CA ALA A 381 18.08 -18.91 19.73
C ALA A 381 18.97 -18.83 18.47
N MET A 382 19.50 -17.65 18.14
CA MET A 382 20.44 -17.47 17.03
C MET A 382 21.86 -18.00 17.34
N THR A 383 22.27 -18.00 18.61
CA THR A 383 23.65 -18.32 19.00
C THR A 383 23.83 -19.79 19.37
N GLY A 384 22.84 -20.41 20.01
CA GLY A 384 22.94 -21.79 20.48
C GLY A 384 21.59 -22.43 20.81
N GLY A 385 21.56 -23.76 20.92
CA GLY A 385 20.36 -24.55 21.18
C GLY A 385 19.84 -25.29 19.95
N GLU A 386 18.64 -25.86 20.06
CA GLU A 386 17.99 -26.68 19.03
C GLU A 386 17.77 -25.94 17.70
N PHE A 387 17.58 -24.61 17.77
CA PHE A 387 17.23 -23.78 16.61
C PHE A 387 18.41 -23.07 15.94
N ALA A 388 19.63 -23.18 16.49
CA ALA A 388 20.79 -22.48 15.94
C ALA A 388 21.10 -22.95 14.52
N GLY A 389 21.19 -22.01 13.57
CA GLY A 389 21.41 -22.30 12.15
C GLY A 389 20.21 -22.93 11.42
N SER A 390 19.08 -23.14 12.10
CA SER A 390 17.87 -23.73 11.49
C SER A 390 16.96 -22.70 10.81
N PHE A 391 17.14 -21.40 11.08
CA PHE A 391 16.36 -20.30 10.53
C PHE A 391 17.22 -19.04 10.37
N ALA A 392 16.78 -18.09 9.56
CA ALA A 392 17.42 -16.77 9.43
C ALA A 392 16.51 -15.66 9.98
N VAL A 393 17.09 -14.61 10.56
CA VAL A 393 16.34 -13.46 11.08
C VAL A 393 16.56 -12.23 10.20
N ILE A 394 15.47 -11.58 9.81
CA ILE A 394 15.50 -10.31 9.08
C ILE A 394 14.82 -9.24 9.93
N LEU A 395 15.56 -8.20 10.31
CA LEU A 395 15.02 -7.06 11.05
C LEU A 395 14.76 -5.89 10.10
N ALA A 396 13.55 -5.32 10.17
CA ALA A 396 13.17 -4.17 9.36
C ALA A 396 12.86 -2.92 10.20
N GLY A 397 13.15 -1.74 9.66
CA GLY A 397 12.81 -0.47 10.31
C GLY A 397 13.40 0.76 9.61
N TYR A 398 13.29 1.91 10.29
CA TYR A 398 13.86 3.17 9.81
C TYR A 398 15.39 3.22 10.08
N PRO A 399 16.18 3.86 9.20
CA PRO A 399 17.65 3.82 9.29
C PRO A 399 18.21 4.27 10.65
N GLU A 400 17.78 5.41 11.17
CA GLU A 400 18.33 5.98 12.41
C GLU A 400 17.86 5.24 13.66
N GLU A 401 16.59 4.85 13.69
CA GLU A 401 15.98 4.06 14.77
C GLU A 401 16.61 2.67 14.86
N MET A 402 16.84 2.02 13.71
CA MET A 402 17.53 0.72 13.65
C MET A 402 18.98 0.83 14.07
N ARG A 403 19.70 1.91 13.69
CA ARG A 403 21.05 2.16 14.17
C ARG A 403 21.05 2.21 15.69
N ARG A 404 20.23 3.06 16.33
CA ARG A 404 20.15 3.15 17.80
C ARG A 404 19.80 1.81 18.44
N PHE A 405 18.82 1.09 17.86
CA PHE A 405 18.41 -0.22 18.35
C PHE A 405 19.55 -1.24 18.40
N LEU A 406 20.37 -1.33 17.36
CA LEU A 406 21.52 -2.25 17.33
C LEU A 406 22.60 -1.85 18.32
N TRP A 407 22.93 -0.56 18.41
CA TRP A 407 23.95 -0.06 19.33
C TRP A 407 23.57 -0.27 20.80
N SER A 408 22.27 -0.39 21.08
CA SER A 408 21.76 -0.63 22.43
C SER A 408 22.01 -2.05 22.96
N ASN A 409 22.27 -3.04 22.10
CA ASN A 409 22.47 -4.44 22.49
C ASN A 409 23.68 -5.03 21.72
N PRO A 410 24.86 -5.12 22.36
CA PRO A 410 26.05 -5.69 21.73
C PRO A 410 25.86 -7.14 21.27
N GLY A 411 25.04 -7.91 22.00
CA GLY A 411 24.69 -9.28 21.64
C GLY A 411 23.96 -9.33 20.30
N LEU A 412 22.93 -8.50 20.13
CA LEU A 412 22.22 -8.36 18.85
C LEU A 412 23.15 -7.88 17.74
N ARG A 413 23.91 -6.80 17.95
CA ARG A 413 24.80 -6.21 16.94
C ARG A 413 25.78 -7.23 16.34
N SER A 414 26.35 -8.12 17.15
CA SER A 414 27.34 -9.08 16.64
C SER A 414 26.73 -10.19 15.77
N ARG A 415 25.41 -10.43 15.81
CA ARG A 415 24.71 -11.43 14.99
C ARG A 415 24.15 -10.85 13.69
N PHE A 416 24.27 -9.54 13.49
CA PHE A 416 23.85 -8.83 12.26
C PHE A 416 25.03 -8.02 11.72
N PRO A 417 25.96 -8.66 10.98
CA PRO A 417 27.14 -7.99 10.46
C PRO A 417 26.76 -6.87 9.49
N GLU A 418 27.56 -5.79 9.46
CA GLU A 418 27.28 -4.60 8.63
C GLU A 418 27.18 -4.93 7.13
N ASN A 419 27.86 -5.98 6.67
CA ASN A 419 27.75 -6.49 5.29
C ASN A 419 26.34 -6.98 4.93
N ASN A 420 25.51 -7.33 5.92
CA ASN A 420 24.13 -7.80 5.74
C ASN A 420 23.10 -6.70 5.98
N HIS A 421 23.52 -5.44 6.06
CA HIS A 421 22.62 -4.30 6.15
C HIS A 421 22.32 -3.80 4.73
N ILE A 422 21.04 -3.81 4.36
CA ILE A 422 20.56 -3.37 3.06
C ILE A 422 19.67 -2.15 3.29
N HIS A 423 20.06 -1.01 2.72
CA HIS A 423 19.24 0.19 2.70
C HIS A 423 18.40 0.24 1.43
N LEU A 424 17.08 0.35 1.57
CA LEU A 424 16.13 0.53 0.48
C LEU A 424 15.84 2.03 0.34
N PRO A 425 16.32 2.70 -0.72
CA PRO A 425 16.05 4.11 -0.95
C PRO A 425 14.57 4.36 -1.29
N ASP A 426 14.16 5.61 -1.18
CA ASP A 426 12.86 6.06 -1.68
C ASP A 426 12.81 5.94 -3.20
N TYR A 427 11.63 5.60 -3.72
CA TYR A 427 11.40 5.56 -5.15
C TYR A 427 11.30 6.98 -5.71
N SER A 428 11.90 7.19 -6.87
CA SER A 428 11.66 8.37 -7.69
C SER A 428 10.21 8.42 -8.15
N ILE A 429 9.71 9.63 -8.47
CA ILE A 429 8.36 9.80 -9.03
C ILE A 429 8.12 8.93 -10.27
N ASN A 430 9.14 8.75 -11.12
CA ASN A 430 9.01 7.90 -12.31
C ASN A 430 8.86 6.41 -11.95
N GLU A 431 9.59 5.93 -10.94
CA GLU A 431 9.42 4.56 -10.43
C GLU A 431 8.06 4.38 -9.74
N LEU A 432 7.58 5.39 -9.00
CA LEU A 432 6.25 5.37 -8.37
C LEU A 432 5.11 5.36 -9.40
N LEU A 433 5.27 6.09 -10.51
CA LEU A 433 4.34 6.03 -11.63
C LEU A 433 4.27 4.62 -12.21
N GLU A 434 5.43 4.02 -12.50
CA GLU A 434 5.52 2.65 -13.05
C GLU A 434 4.91 1.61 -12.09
N ILE A 435 5.20 1.73 -10.79
CA ILE A 435 4.56 0.91 -9.74
C ILE A 435 3.04 1.09 -9.76
N GLY A 436 2.54 2.32 -9.85
CA GLY A 436 1.11 2.59 -9.89
C GLY A 436 0.43 2.05 -11.15
N GLU A 437 1.09 2.14 -12.32
CA GLU A 437 0.57 1.53 -13.54
C GLU A 437 0.52 -0.01 -13.42
N HIS A 438 1.52 -0.65 -12.79
CA HIS A 438 1.45 -2.09 -12.49
C HIS A 438 0.31 -2.44 -11.55
N VAL A 439 0.05 -1.62 -10.52
CA VAL A 439 -1.11 -1.80 -9.65
C VAL A 439 -2.41 -1.70 -10.44
N ALA A 440 -2.53 -0.73 -11.36
CA ALA A 440 -3.71 -0.60 -12.21
C ALA A 440 -3.90 -1.85 -13.07
N LEU A 441 -2.86 -2.31 -13.76
CA LEU A 441 -2.91 -3.52 -14.61
C LEU A 441 -3.28 -4.79 -13.85
N ASP A 442 -2.80 -4.91 -12.61
CA ASP A 442 -3.12 -6.02 -11.72
C ASP A 442 -4.57 -5.98 -11.22
N ASN A 443 -5.24 -4.83 -11.33
CA ASN A 443 -6.67 -4.65 -11.09
C ASN A 443 -7.46 -4.51 -12.41
N ASP A 444 -6.89 -4.93 -13.54
CA ASP A 444 -7.50 -4.88 -14.87
C ASP A 444 -7.75 -3.48 -15.46
N PHE A 445 -7.14 -2.45 -14.88
CA PHE A 445 -7.18 -1.08 -15.38
C PHE A 445 -5.93 -0.68 -16.16
N SER A 446 -6.10 0.12 -17.21
CA SER A 446 -5.04 0.93 -17.81
C SER A 446 -5.22 2.40 -17.42
N LEU A 447 -4.17 3.20 -17.52
CA LEU A 447 -4.26 4.66 -17.39
C LEU A 447 -4.19 5.28 -18.79
N THR A 448 -5.06 6.26 -19.06
CA THR A 448 -4.95 7.08 -20.28
C THR A 448 -3.68 7.95 -20.24
N GLU A 449 -3.23 8.43 -21.41
CA GLU A 449 -2.10 9.38 -21.50
C GLU A 449 -2.35 10.65 -20.67
N GLU A 450 -3.59 11.12 -20.60
CA GLU A 450 -3.97 12.29 -19.79
C GLU A 450 -4.05 12.00 -18.28
N ALA A 451 -4.25 10.74 -17.90
CA ALA A 451 -4.27 10.33 -16.50
C ALA A 451 -2.88 10.30 -15.88
N LEU A 452 -1.82 10.06 -16.67
CA LEU A 452 -0.44 9.99 -16.17
C LEU A 452 0.04 11.30 -15.52
N PRO A 453 -0.13 12.49 -16.14
CA PRO A 453 0.19 13.76 -15.49
C PRO A 453 -0.62 14.01 -14.22
N ALA A 454 -1.91 13.64 -14.18
CA ALA A 454 -2.74 13.81 -12.99
C ALA A 454 -2.30 12.89 -11.85
N PHE A 455 -1.95 11.65 -12.16
CA PHE A 455 -1.38 10.71 -11.20
C PHE A 455 -0.03 11.19 -10.68
N ARG A 456 0.86 11.68 -11.56
CA ARG A 456 2.14 12.30 -11.19
C ARG A 456 1.94 13.46 -10.21
N HIS A 457 1.05 14.40 -10.55
CA HIS A 457 0.76 15.56 -9.71
C HIS A 457 0.24 15.15 -8.33
N ARG A 458 -0.59 14.10 -8.27
CA ARG A 458 -1.07 13.57 -7.00
C ARG A 458 0.05 12.92 -6.17
N LEU A 459 0.96 12.19 -6.79
CA LEU A 459 2.15 11.64 -6.11
C LEU A 459 3.03 12.76 -5.54
N GLU A 460 3.30 13.80 -6.33
CA GLU A 460 4.11 14.97 -5.92
C GLU A 460 3.45 15.72 -4.74
N LYS A 461 2.12 15.86 -4.75
CA LYS A 461 1.36 16.43 -3.62
C LYS A 461 1.39 15.56 -2.36
N GLU A 462 1.38 14.24 -2.53
CA GLU A 462 1.48 13.33 -1.39
C GLU A 462 2.91 13.21 -0.85
N GLN A 463 3.94 13.45 -1.66
CA GLN A 463 5.34 13.47 -1.26
C GLN A 463 5.71 14.78 -0.53
N VAL A 464 5.28 14.86 0.74
CA VAL A 464 5.44 16.06 1.56
C VAL A 464 6.75 16.07 2.35
N ASP A 465 7.25 14.90 2.76
CA ASP A 465 8.45 14.71 3.55
C ASP A 465 9.14 13.36 3.27
N ASP A 466 10.28 13.13 3.95
CA ASP A 466 11.07 11.90 3.90
C ASP A 466 10.38 10.69 4.56
N SER A 467 9.13 10.81 5.04
CA SER A 467 8.34 9.70 5.60
C SER A 467 7.26 9.20 4.63
N PHE A 468 7.31 9.66 3.38
CA PHE A 468 6.39 9.29 2.32
C PHE A 468 6.26 7.76 2.17
N GLY A 469 5.02 7.29 2.03
CA GLY A 469 4.68 5.86 1.94
C GLY A 469 5.11 5.15 0.65
N ASN A 470 5.87 5.80 -0.23
CA ASN A 470 6.48 5.19 -1.42
C ASN A 470 5.49 4.36 -2.27
N ALA A 471 5.82 3.11 -2.61
CA ALA A 471 4.97 2.21 -3.40
C ALA A 471 3.59 2.00 -2.77
N ARG A 472 3.48 2.07 -1.43
CA ARG A 472 2.20 1.98 -0.72
C ARG A 472 1.32 3.20 -1.03
N SER A 473 1.88 4.40 -1.09
CA SER A 473 1.15 5.60 -1.50
C SER A 473 0.68 5.50 -2.95
N ALA A 474 1.59 5.13 -3.87
CA ALA A 474 1.24 4.94 -5.29
C ALA A 474 0.10 3.93 -5.46
N ARG A 475 0.18 2.79 -4.77
CA ARG A 475 -0.89 1.78 -4.74
C ARG A 475 -2.20 2.36 -4.22
N ASN A 476 -2.19 3.07 -3.09
CA ASN A 476 -3.39 3.63 -2.48
C ASN A 476 -4.06 4.68 -3.38
N ILE A 477 -3.27 5.52 -4.07
CA ILE A 477 -3.78 6.51 -5.01
C ILE A 477 -4.53 5.81 -6.16
N VAL A 478 -3.93 4.77 -6.75
CA VAL A 478 -4.54 4.02 -7.86
C VAL A 478 -5.80 3.29 -7.41
N LEU A 479 -5.77 2.61 -6.25
CA LEU A 479 -6.96 1.94 -5.71
C LEU A 479 -8.08 2.93 -5.38
N ASN A 480 -7.74 4.14 -4.93
CA ASN A 480 -8.72 5.21 -4.74
C ASN A 480 -9.30 5.70 -6.07
N ALA A 481 -8.49 5.79 -7.13
CA ALA A 481 -8.96 6.12 -8.47
C ALA A 481 -9.94 5.04 -9.00
N VAL A 482 -9.61 3.75 -8.82
CA VAL A 482 -10.52 2.63 -9.15
C VAL A 482 -11.84 2.72 -8.40
N PHE A 483 -11.77 2.99 -7.09
CA PHE A 483 -12.97 3.16 -6.27
C PHE A 483 -13.84 4.34 -6.75
N LYS A 484 -13.24 5.50 -7.01
CA LYS A 484 -13.95 6.68 -7.54
C LYS A 484 -14.59 6.40 -8.88
N LYS A 485 -13.87 5.73 -9.79
CA LYS A 485 -14.42 5.32 -11.07
C LYS A 485 -15.64 4.42 -10.89
N GLY A 486 -15.55 3.40 -10.04
CA GLY A 486 -16.66 2.50 -9.73
C GLY A 486 -17.86 3.24 -9.15
N ALA A 487 -17.64 4.17 -8.22
CA ALA A 487 -18.69 5.00 -7.63
C ALA A 487 -19.40 5.88 -8.68
N ARG A 488 -18.63 6.52 -9.58
CA ARG A 488 -19.19 7.34 -10.69
C ARG A 488 -19.93 6.48 -11.71
N ALA A 489 -19.39 5.31 -12.05
CA ALA A 489 -20.03 4.39 -12.99
C ALA A 489 -21.35 3.84 -12.45
N ALA A 490 -21.46 3.57 -11.14
CA ALA A 490 -22.68 3.07 -10.51
C ALA A 490 -23.88 4.03 -10.61
N ALA A 491 -23.65 5.32 -10.87
CA ALA A 491 -24.70 6.30 -11.13
C ALA A 491 -25.26 6.25 -12.57
N LYS A 492 -24.67 5.45 -13.47
CA LYS A 492 -25.12 5.29 -14.86
C LYS A 492 -26.15 4.16 -14.98
N GLU A 493 -27.10 4.31 -15.91
CA GLU A 493 -28.11 3.27 -16.22
C GLU A 493 -27.54 2.07 -16.98
N SER A 494 -26.41 2.25 -17.69
CA SER A 494 -25.70 1.18 -18.41
C SER A 494 -24.19 1.38 -18.35
N TYR A 495 -23.45 0.26 -18.41
CA TYR A 495 -21.99 0.24 -18.31
C TYR A 495 -21.35 -0.08 -19.66
N THR A 496 -20.24 0.59 -19.96
CA THR A 496 -19.36 0.29 -21.09
C THR A 496 -18.12 -0.47 -20.63
N ARG A 497 -17.42 -1.13 -21.54
CA ARG A 497 -16.13 -1.78 -21.23
C ARG A 497 -15.11 -0.82 -20.62
N LYS A 498 -15.06 0.43 -21.10
CA LYS A 498 -14.16 1.48 -20.58
C LYS A 498 -14.45 1.81 -19.10
N ASP A 499 -15.70 1.68 -18.66
CA ASP A 499 -16.07 1.89 -17.26
C ASP A 499 -15.39 0.86 -16.32
N PHE A 500 -15.02 -0.30 -16.85
CA PHE A 500 -14.38 -1.38 -16.08
C PHE A 500 -12.87 -1.49 -16.28
N THR A 501 -12.29 -0.86 -17.30
CA THR A 501 -10.89 -1.15 -17.69
C THR A 501 -9.99 0.07 -17.90
N VAL A 502 -10.49 1.30 -17.80
CA VAL A 502 -9.69 2.51 -18.11
C VAL A 502 -9.79 3.54 -17.00
N LEU A 503 -8.70 3.99 -16.40
CA LEU A 503 -8.67 5.13 -15.48
C LEU A 503 -8.35 6.41 -16.25
N GLU A 504 -9.17 7.43 -16.03
CA GLU A 504 -9.08 8.73 -16.67
C GLU A 504 -8.49 9.77 -15.71
N LYS A 505 -8.15 10.95 -16.26
CA LYS A 505 -7.58 12.07 -15.50
C LYS A 505 -8.37 12.39 -14.22
N ASP A 506 -9.69 12.44 -14.33
CA ASP A 506 -10.56 12.82 -13.21
C ASP A 506 -10.58 11.79 -12.07
N ASP A 507 -10.25 10.52 -12.34
CA ASP A 507 -10.18 9.49 -11.29
C ASP A 507 -9.04 9.77 -10.30
N PHE A 508 -7.98 10.44 -10.76
CA PHE A 508 -6.83 10.81 -9.94
C PHE A 508 -6.99 12.14 -9.22
N HIS A 509 -8.04 12.91 -9.52
CA HIS A 509 -8.33 14.12 -8.77
C HIS A 509 -8.64 13.78 -7.31
N ILE A 510 -8.22 14.64 -6.39
CA ILE A 510 -8.56 14.53 -4.97
C ILE A 510 -10.00 15.02 -4.82
N GLY A 511 -10.96 14.15 -5.15
CA GLY A 511 -12.38 14.41 -4.95
C GLY A 511 -12.74 14.73 -3.49
N ASP A 512 -13.53 15.81 -3.36
CA ASP A 512 -14.83 15.80 -2.68
C ASP A 512 -14.85 15.96 -1.16
N LYS A 513 -14.10 16.95 -0.66
CA LYS A 513 -14.62 17.81 0.44
C LYS A 513 -14.76 19.29 0.03
N GLU A 514 -14.39 19.62 -1.20
CA GLU A 514 -14.54 20.97 -1.75
C GLU A 514 -15.85 21.11 -2.54
N GLU A 515 -16.38 20.06 -3.18
CA GLU A 515 -17.61 20.16 -3.99
C GLU A 515 -18.92 20.36 -3.20
N GLU A 516 -18.95 20.07 -1.89
CA GLU A 516 -20.08 20.49 -1.02
C GLU A 516 -19.98 21.97 -0.58
N ARG A 517 -18.91 22.67 -0.95
CA ARG A 517 -18.66 24.04 -0.52
C ARG A 517 -18.77 24.95 -1.73
N THR A 518 -19.92 25.57 -1.89
CA THR A 518 -20.10 26.63 -2.88
C THR A 518 -19.13 27.78 -2.57
N GLY A 519 -18.36 28.22 -3.57
CA GLY A 519 -17.49 29.39 -3.50
C GLY A 519 -16.04 29.12 -3.09
N THR A 520 -15.15 30.01 -3.54
CA THR A 520 -13.72 30.06 -3.20
C THR A 520 -13.52 30.26 -1.69
N PRO A 521 -12.35 29.87 -1.11
CA PRO A 521 -12.02 30.14 0.28
C PRO A 521 -12.17 31.62 0.67
N GLU A 522 -11.83 32.55 -0.23
CA GLU A 522 -12.02 33.99 -0.05
C GLU A 522 -13.50 34.40 0.00
N GLU A 523 -14.35 33.82 -0.85
CA GLU A 523 -15.80 34.04 -0.81
C GLU A 523 -16.39 33.52 0.50
N ARG A 524 -16.02 32.30 0.90
CA ARG A 524 -16.43 31.70 2.18
C ARG A 524 -15.95 32.49 3.39
N LEU A 525 -14.75 33.09 3.32
CA LEU A 525 -14.28 34.04 4.35
C LEU A 525 -15.16 35.29 4.39
N GLY A 526 -15.63 35.76 3.23
CA GLY A 526 -16.54 36.89 3.09
C GLY A 526 -17.91 36.63 3.70
N GLU A 527 -18.46 35.44 3.49
CA GLU A 527 -19.76 34.97 3.97
C GLU A 527 -19.85 34.79 5.50
N LEU A 528 -18.72 34.64 6.20
CA LEU A 528 -18.75 34.55 7.66
C LEU A 528 -19.41 35.79 8.27
N ILE A 529 -20.36 35.57 9.18
CA ILE A 529 -21.04 36.67 9.87
C ILE A 529 -20.04 37.42 10.76
N GLY A 530 -20.03 38.75 10.68
CA GLY A 530 -19.15 39.61 11.47
C GLY A 530 -17.66 39.47 11.15
N LEU A 531 -16.80 39.54 12.17
CA LEU A 531 -15.34 39.33 12.09
C LEU A 531 -14.59 40.23 11.07
N GLU A 532 -15.08 41.44 10.79
CA GLU A 532 -14.51 42.31 9.75
C GLU A 532 -13.01 42.63 9.96
N SER A 533 -12.58 42.79 11.21
CA SER A 533 -11.16 42.97 11.55
C SER A 533 -10.31 41.75 11.17
N VAL A 534 -10.81 40.54 11.45
CA VAL A 534 -10.14 39.27 11.14
C VAL A 534 -10.11 39.05 9.63
N LYS A 535 -11.25 39.25 8.94
CA LYS A 535 -11.33 39.14 7.48
C LYS A 535 -10.34 40.06 6.79
N LYS A 536 -10.21 41.30 7.27
CA LYS A 536 -9.25 42.28 6.75
C LYS A 536 -7.80 41.83 6.95
N GLU A 537 -7.45 41.29 8.12
CA GLU A 537 -6.09 40.78 8.37
C GLU A 537 -5.74 39.59 7.50
N VAL A 538 -6.64 38.61 7.38
CA VAL A 538 -6.44 37.44 6.50
C VAL A 538 -6.28 37.87 5.04
N ARG A 539 -7.14 38.77 4.53
CA ARG A 539 -7.01 39.32 3.16
C ARG A 539 -5.72 40.08 2.96
N THR A 540 -5.25 40.81 3.97
CA THR A 540 -3.98 41.55 3.92
C THR A 540 -2.79 40.59 3.80
N LEU A 541 -2.79 39.51 4.60
CA LEU A 541 -1.78 38.47 4.53
C LEU A 541 -1.81 37.74 3.18
N ALA A 542 -2.99 37.33 2.70
CA ALA A 542 -3.15 36.67 1.41
C ALA A 542 -2.67 37.57 0.25
N SER A 543 -3.01 38.86 0.28
CA SER A 543 -2.56 39.84 -0.72
C SER A 543 -1.04 40.02 -0.69
N PHE A 544 -0.46 40.13 0.51
CA PHE A 544 0.99 40.21 0.67
C PHE A 544 1.68 38.98 0.07
N VAL A 545 1.22 37.78 0.42
CA VAL A 545 1.71 36.51 -0.13
C VAL A 545 1.66 36.52 -1.66
N LYS A 546 0.51 36.86 -2.24
CA LYS A 546 0.29 36.86 -3.68
C LYS A 546 1.29 37.76 -4.40
N VAL A 547 1.55 38.95 -3.86
CA VAL A 547 2.55 39.88 -4.40
C VAL A 547 3.97 39.30 -4.30
N GLN A 548 4.33 38.65 -3.19
CA GLN A 548 5.66 38.06 -3.04
C GLN A 548 5.90 36.90 -3.99
N LYS A 549 4.88 36.08 -4.26
CA LYS A 549 4.92 35.04 -5.28
C LYS A 549 5.17 35.63 -6.66
N MET A 550 4.39 36.64 -7.07
CA MET A 550 4.58 37.34 -8.34
C MET A 550 5.98 37.95 -8.48
N ARG A 551 6.60 38.41 -7.37
CA ARG A 551 7.99 38.91 -7.37
C ARG A 551 8.99 37.77 -7.58
N ARG A 552 8.81 36.62 -6.93
CA ARG A 552 9.68 35.43 -7.09
C ARG A 552 9.63 34.89 -8.53
N GLU A 553 8.44 34.78 -9.10
CA GLU A 553 8.24 34.35 -10.50
C GLU A 553 8.95 35.28 -11.49
N LYS A 554 9.05 36.58 -11.17
CA LYS A 554 9.78 37.59 -11.95
C LYS A 554 11.25 37.74 -11.55
N GLN A 555 11.79 36.83 -10.74
CA GLN A 555 13.18 36.84 -10.25
C GLN A 555 13.57 38.14 -9.52
N LEU A 556 12.59 38.85 -8.95
CA LEU A 556 12.81 40.05 -8.15
C LEU A 556 13.09 39.68 -6.69
N PRO A 557 13.88 40.49 -5.95
CA PRO A 557 14.08 40.29 -4.53
C PRO A 557 12.72 40.23 -3.80
N SER A 558 12.48 39.13 -3.09
CA SER A 558 11.27 38.92 -2.28
C SER A 558 11.61 38.94 -0.79
N VAL A 559 10.69 39.45 0.03
CA VAL A 559 10.83 39.46 1.48
C VAL A 559 10.26 38.15 2.02
N PRO A 560 10.92 37.48 3.00
CA PRO A 560 10.41 36.27 3.62
C PRO A 560 9.00 36.47 4.17
N VAL A 561 8.11 35.53 3.86
CA VAL A 561 6.73 35.55 4.34
C VAL A 561 6.66 34.84 5.69
N GLN A 562 6.32 35.58 6.74
CA GLN A 562 6.14 35.03 8.09
C GLN A 562 4.67 34.73 8.33
N LEU A 563 4.32 33.45 8.34
CA LEU A 563 2.92 32.98 8.38
C LEU A 563 2.48 32.48 9.75
N HIS A 564 3.42 32.09 10.62
CA HIS A 564 3.11 31.67 11.98
C HIS A 564 2.39 32.78 12.75
N SER A 565 1.22 32.46 13.30
CA SER A 565 0.28 33.46 13.79
C SER A 565 -0.34 33.07 15.13
N LEU A 566 -0.68 34.08 15.93
CA LEU A 566 -1.42 33.95 17.18
C LEU A 566 -2.89 34.29 16.95
N PHE A 567 -3.80 33.37 17.25
CA PHE A 567 -5.24 33.61 17.16
C PHE A 567 -5.79 33.80 18.57
N THR A 568 -6.09 35.05 18.93
CA THR A 568 -6.49 35.40 20.31
C THR A 568 -7.94 35.80 20.38
N GLY A 569 -8.69 35.34 21.38
CA GLY A 569 -10.09 35.71 21.60
C GLY A 569 -10.87 34.66 22.38
N ASN A 570 -12.09 35.00 22.82
CA ASN A 570 -12.91 34.11 23.64
C ASN A 570 -13.38 32.85 22.89
N PRO A 571 -13.82 31.78 23.57
CA PRO A 571 -14.38 30.60 22.93
C PRO A 571 -15.54 30.94 22.00
N GLY A 572 -15.65 30.20 20.89
CA GLY A 572 -16.74 30.34 19.93
C GLY A 572 -16.68 31.59 19.03
N THR A 573 -15.57 32.34 18.99
CA THR A 573 -15.38 33.49 18.07
C THR A 573 -14.95 33.09 16.65
N GLY A 574 -14.94 31.81 16.30
CA GLY A 574 -14.64 31.35 14.93
C GLY A 574 -13.16 31.08 14.60
N LYS A 575 -12.26 31.02 15.59
CA LYS A 575 -10.81 30.76 15.39
C LYS A 575 -10.51 29.54 14.52
N THR A 576 -11.10 28.39 14.84
CA THR A 576 -10.89 27.13 14.10
C THR A 576 -11.48 27.20 12.69
N THR A 577 -12.63 27.84 12.52
CA THR A 577 -13.28 28.04 11.22
C THR A 577 -12.40 28.90 10.31
N VAL A 578 -11.90 30.03 10.81
CA VAL A 578 -11.00 30.91 10.06
C VAL A 578 -9.66 30.24 9.79
N ALA A 579 -9.10 29.47 10.73
CA ALA A 579 -7.86 28.71 10.50
C ALA A 579 -8.01 27.68 9.37
N LYS A 580 -9.18 27.06 9.24
CA LYS A 580 -9.47 26.11 8.15
C LYS A 580 -9.57 26.81 6.79
N ILE A 581 -10.26 27.94 6.72
CA ILE A 581 -10.34 28.73 5.49
C ILE A 581 -8.96 29.30 5.13
N PHE A 582 -8.20 29.75 6.12
CA PHE A 582 -6.85 30.26 5.92
C PHE A 582 -5.90 29.18 5.40
N SER A 583 -6.01 27.93 5.86
CA SER A 583 -5.21 26.82 5.31
C SER A 583 -5.49 26.57 3.83
N GLU A 584 -6.75 26.73 3.42
CA GLU A 584 -7.20 26.58 2.02
C GLU A 584 -6.69 27.73 1.15
N ILE A 585 -6.80 28.98 1.62
CA ILE A 585 -6.24 30.17 0.94
C ILE A 585 -4.73 30.01 0.71
N LEU A 586 -3.98 29.58 1.73
CA LEU A 586 -2.53 29.42 1.61
C LEU A 586 -2.14 28.33 0.62
N TYR A 587 -2.96 27.29 0.48
CA TYR A 587 -2.79 26.24 -0.52
C TYR A 587 -3.10 26.74 -1.93
N GLU A 588 -4.18 27.49 -2.15
CA GLU A 588 -4.49 28.10 -3.46
C GLU A 588 -3.40 29.08 -3.93
N LEU A 589 -2.67 29.67 -2.98
CA LEU A 589 -1.53 30.54 -3.28
C LEU A 589 -0.21 29.78 -3.53
N ASP A 590 -0.21 28.45 -3.52
CA ASP A 590 0.97 27.56 -3.61
C ASP A 590 2.05 27.82 -2.54
N LEU A 591 1.65 28.25 -1.33
CA LEU A 591 2.57 28.33 -0.19
C LEU A 591 2.63 27.05 0.63
N LEU A 592 1.57 26.26 0.55
CA LEU A 592 1.39 25.02 1.29
C LEU A 592 1.14 23.92 0.26
N LYS A 593 1.84 22.78 0.40
CA LYS A 593 1.65 21.64 -0.51
C LYS A 593 0.25 21.01 -0.39
N ARG A 594 -0.45 21.23 0.74
CA ARG A 594 -1.76 20.68 1.08
C ARG A 594 -2.63 21.69 1.86
N GLY A 595 -3.89 21.91 1.47
CA GLY A 595 -4.81 22.85 2.13
C GLY A 595 -5.49 22.34 3.41
N HIS A 596 -4.93 21.34 4.09
CA HIS A 596 -5.56 20.72 5.26
C HIS A 596 -5.20 21.42 6.57
N LEU A 597 -6.09 21.29 7.55
CA LEU A 597 -5.92 21.79 8.91
C LEU A 597 -5.81 20.60 9.86
N VAL A 598 -4.77 20.57 10.68
CA VAL A 598 -4.64 19.65 11.81
C VAL A 598 -4.86 20.43 13.09
N VAL A 599 -5.81 20.01 13.90
CA VAL A 599 -6.08 20.59 15.22
C VAL A 599 -5.42 19.72 16.29
N ALA A 600 -4.77 20.35 17.27
CA ALA A 600 -4.10 19.68 18.38
C ALA A 600 -4.35 20.45 19.68
N GLY A 601 -4.55 19.73 20.78
CA GLY A 601 -4.51 20.26 22.14
C GLY A 601 -3.28 19.76 22.91
N ARG A 602 -3.19 20.11 24.20
CA ARG A 602 -2.11 19.63 25.08
C ARG A 602 -2.00 18.11 25.11
N SER A 603 -3.12 17.40 25.17
CA SER A 603 -3.18 15.93 25.19
C SER A 603 -2.61 15.30 23.93
N ASP A 604 -2.57 16.01 22.81
CA ASP A 604 -2.06 15.49 21.54
C ASP A 604 -0.55 15.68 21.40
N LEU A 605 0.00 16.68 22.09
CA LEU A 605 1.42 17.05 22.00
C LEU A 605 2.23 16.50 23.17
N VAL A 606 1.66 16.51 24.37
CA VAL A 606 2.34 16.16 25.62
C VAL A 606 1.99 14.73 26.03
N SER A 607 3.00 13.97 26.49
CA SER A 607 2.81 12.65 27.13
C SER A 607 2.84 12.79 28.66
N GLY A 608 2.14 11.89 29.36
CA GLY A 608 2.22 11.79 30.83
C GLY A 608 3.53 11.15 31.34
N TYR A 609 4.40 10.72 30.43
CA TYR A 609 5.63 9.98 30.72
C TYR A 609 6.85 10.71 30.14
N THR A 610 7.96 10.73 30.91
CA THR A 610 9.24 11.38 30.54
C THR A 610 9.80 10.86 29.21
N GLY A 611 10.21 11.77 28.31
CA GLY A 611 10.94 11.45 27.07
C GLY A 611 10.11 11.01 25.87
N GLN A 612 8.77 11.01 25.98
CA GLN A 612 7.86 10.67 24.86
C GLN A 612 7.23 11.89 24.19
N THR A 613 7.38 13.06 24.80
CA THR A 613 6.69 14.29 24.37
C THR A 613 7.27 14.81 23.05
N ALA A 614 8.59 14.78 22.86
CA ALA A 614 9.21 15.14 21.59
C ALA A 614 8.70 14.27 20.44
N GLY A 615 8.68 12.94 20.60
CA GLY A 615 8.18 12.03 19.56
C GLY A 615 6.72 12.24 19.21
N LYS A 616 5.87 12.47 20.21
CA LYS A 616 4.44 12.72 20.04
C LYS A 616 4.18 14.07 19.34
N THR A 617 4.91 15.11 19.73
CA THR A 617 4.88 16.43 19.07
C THR A 617 5.33 16.31 17.61
N LYS A 618 6.46 15.63 17.32
CA LYS A 618 6.95 15.40 15.95
C LYS A 618 5.93 14.66 15.10
N LYS A 619 5.28 13.63 15.65
CA LYS A 619 4.20 12.92 14.94
C LYS A 619 3.06 13.87 14.54
N LYS A 620 2.60 14.72 15.47
CA LYS A 620 1.51 15.65 15.20
C LYS A 620 1.89 16.73 14.19
N ILE A 621 3.15 17.17 14.21
CA ILE A 621 3.70 18.09 13.21
C ILE A 621 3.77 17.42 11.84
N ARG A 622 4.22 16.16 11.74
CA ARG A 622 4.21 15.40 10.48
C ARG A 622 2.82 15.27 9.87
N GLU A 623 1.79 15.04 10.68
CA GLU A 623 0.39 15.05 10.21
C GLU A 623 0.01 16.40 9.57
N ALA A 624 0.58 17.50 10.06
CA ALA A 624 0.29 18.85 9.60
C ALA A 624 1.21 19.36 8.47
N LEU A 625 2.28 18.63 8.12
CA LEU A 625 3.17 19.02 7.04
C LEU A 625 2.42 19.12 5.72
N GLY A 626 2.76 20.13 4.94
CA GLY A 626 1.98 20.51 3.77
C GLY A 626 0.86 21.48 4.10
N GLY A 627 0.39 21.59 5.34
CA GLY A 627 -0.80 22.33 5.74
C GLY A 627 -0.61 23.23 6.98
N VAL A 628 -1.69 23.41 7.74
CA VAL A 628 -1.71 24.24 8.96
C VAL A 628 -1.86 23.38 10.22
N LEU A 629 -1.00 23.59 11.22
CA LEU A 629 -1.16 23.05 12.58
C LEU A 629 -1.78 24.11 13.49
N LEU A 630 -3.03 23.92 13.89
CA LEU A 630 -3.69 24.73 14.91
C LEU A 630 -3.53 24.08 16.28
N ILE A 631 -2.82 24.74 17.20
CA ILE A 631 -2.73 24.33 18.60
C ILE A 631 -3.74 25.15 19.39
N ASP A 632 -4.86 24.53 19.76
CA ASP A 632 -5.91 25.17 20.55
C ASP A 632 -5.55 25.18 22.04
N GLU A 633 -5.95 26.24 22.72
CA GLU A 633 -5.57 26.53 24.11
C GLU A 633 -4.07 26.34 24.37
N ALA A 634 -3.22 26.86 23.48
CA ALA A 634 -1.77 26.61 23.50
C ALA A 634 -1.09 27.04 24.80
N TYR A 635 -1.65 28.01 25.51
CA TYR A 635 -1.17 28.46 26.82
C TYR A 635 -1.17 27.32 27.87
N SER A 636 -2.01 26.29 27.68
CA SER A 636 -2.02 25.10 28.52
C SER A 636 -0.67 24.39 28.55
N LEU A 637 0.18 24.54 27.52
CA LEU A 637 1.54 23.98 27.47
C LEU A 637 2.46 24.55 28.56
N LEU A 638 2.17 25.75 29.10
CA LEU A 638 2.95 26.36 30.18
C LEU A 638 2.71 25.76 31.58
N SER A 639 1.63 25.01 31.78
CA SER A 639 1.17 24.64 33.13
C SER A 639 2.22 23.81 33.89
N GLY A 640 2.81 24.43 34.93
CA GLY A 640 3.99 23.98 35.68
C GLY A 640 3.70 23.05 36.87
N GLY A 641 3.19 21.85 36.59
CA GLY A 641 3.25 20.74 37.54
C GLY A 641 4.63 20.08 37.60
N PRO A 642 4.90 19.14 38.53
CA PRO A 642 6.15 18.39 38.58
C PRO A 642 6.26 17.51 37.33
N GLY A 643 7.02 17.97 36.33
CA GLY A 643 7.20 17.30 35.03
C GLY A 643 7.23 18.31 33.88
N ASP A 644 8.43 18.72 33.46
CA ASP A 644 8.74 19.77 32.47
C ASP A 644 8.35 19.43 31.00
N PHE A 645 7.34 18.57 30.81
CA PHE A 645 6.98 17.99 29.51
C PHE A 645 6.39 19.01 28.54
N GLY A 646 5.70 20.04 29.05
CA GLY A 646 5.16 21.11 28.23
C GLY A 646 6.25 21.94 27.55
N LYS A 647 7.38 22.16 28.24
CA LYS A 647 8.54 22.86 27.69
C LYS A 647 9.21 22.04 26.60
N GLU A 648 9.36 20.73 26.79
CA GLU A 648 9.89 19.81 25.77
C GLU A 648 9.05 19.87 24.48
N ALA A 649 7.71 19.94 24.58
CA ALA A 649 6.83 20.10 23.42
C ALA A 649 7.06 21.43 22.70
N VAL A 650 7.22 22.53 23.45
CA VAL A 650 7.48 23.86 22.88
C VAL A 650 8.85 23.90 22.19
N ASP A 651 9.90 23.36 22.80
CA ASP A 651 11.24 23.33 22.21
C ASP A 651 11.25 22.49 20.93
N THR A 652 10.57 21.33 20.96
CA THR A 652 10.38 20.48 19.78
C THR A 652 9.60 21.21 18.68
N LEU A 653 8.54 21.94 19.03
CA LEU A 653 7.76 22.72 18.07
C LEU A 653 8.63 23.79 17.40
N VAL A 654 9.44 24.52 18.16
CA VAL A 654 10.36 25.54 17.62
C VAL A 654 11.42 24.93 16.70
N GLU A 655 11.98 23.77 17.05
CA GLU A 655 12.92 23.02 16.22
C GLU A 655 12.29 22.67 14.87
N GLU A 656 11.12 22.02 14.88
CA GLU A 656 10.46 21.54 13.68
C GLU A 656 9.87 22.68 12.82
N MET A 657 9.42 23.79 13.43
CA MET A 657 9.06 25.01 12.70
C MET A 657 10.25 25.61 11.95
N THR A 658 11.47 25.42 12.44
CA THR A 658 12.69 25.84 11.74
C THR A 658 12.99 24.92 10.57
N LYS A 659 12.87 23.60 10.82
CA LYS A 659 13.17 22.58 9.82
C LYS A 659 12.20 22.57 8.64
N HIS A 660 10.93 22.90 8.88
CA HIS A 660 9.85 22.80 7.90
C HIS A 660 9.22 24.16 7.54
N GLU A 661 9.99 25.25 7.62
CA GLU A 661 9.47 26.62 7.47
C GLU A 661 8.80 26.92 6.12
N GLU A 662 9.19 26.20 5.06
CA GLU A 662 8.62 26.37 3.72
C GLU A 662 7.31 25.59 3.50
N ASN A 663 6.93 24.71 4.43
CA ASN A 663 5.87 23.72 4.20
C ASN A 663 5.00 23.44 5.43
N LEU A 664 5.07 24.29 6.46
CA LEU A 664 4.30 24.18 7.69
C LEU A 664 3.91 25.56 8.20
N VAL A 665 2.62 25.77 8.47
CA VAL A 665 2.15 26.97 9.18
C VAL A 665 1.54 26.57 10.51
N VAL A 666 2.18 26.98 11.60
CA VAL A 666 1.65 26.83 12.96
C VAL A 666 0.81 28.05 13.37
N ILE A 667 -0.38 27.80 13.90
CA ILE A 667 -1.26 28.78 14.53
C ILE A 667 -1.43 28.39 16.00
N LEU A 668 -1.12 29.30 16.93
CA LEU A 668 -1.40 29.10 18.35
C LEU A 668 -2.67 29.87 18.72
N ALA A 669 -3.67 29.17 19.24
CA ALA A 669 -4.94 29.76 19.65
C ALA A 669 -5.11 29.79 21.18
N GLY A 670 -5.75 30.84 21.70
CA GLY A 670 -6.04 30.94 23.12
C GLY A 670 -6.51 32.34 23.57
N TYR A 671 -6.58 32.53 24.88
CA TYR A 671 -6.96 33.82 25.47
C TYR A 671 -5.83 34.85 25.38
N PRO A 672 -6.13 36.15 25.19
CA PRO A 672 -5.11 37.18 24.97
C PRO A 672 -4.02 37.24 26.05
N GLU A 673 -4.37 37.22 27.34
CA GLU A 673 -3.40 37.35 28.43
C GLU A 673 -2.53 36.09 28.64
N PRO A 674 -3.10 34.86 28.75
CA PRO A 674 -2.29 33.63 28.82
C PRO A 674 -1.36 33.43 27.60
N MET A 675 -1.79 33.83 26.41
CA MET A 675 -0.96 33.74 25.20
C MET A 675 0.24 34.67 25.24
N LYS A 676 0.12 35.87 25.82
CA LYS A 676 1.27 36.75 26.04
C LYS A 676 2.31 36.11 26.96
N ALA A 677 1.87 35.38 27.99
CA ALA A 677 2.76 34.64 28.88
C ALA A 677 3.47 33.49 28.15
N LEU A 678 2.75 32.73 27.31
CA LEU A 678 3.33 31.65 26.49
C LEU A 678 4.44 32.16 25.57
N ILE A 679 4.20 33.24 24.85
CA ILE A 679 5.20 33.79 23.92
C ILE A 679 6.43 34.32 24.65
N LYS A 680 6.26 34.91 25.85
CA LYS A 680 7.38 35.38 26.67
C LYS A 680 8.20 34.24 27.29
N SER A 681 7.65 33.04 27.41
CA SER A 681 8.32 31.90 28.04
C SER A 681 9.49 31.33 27.23
N ASN A 682 9.46 31.49 25.90
CA ASN A 682 10.45 30.91 24.99
C ASN A 682 10.83 31.91 23.88
N PRO A 683 12.11 32.34 23.81
CA PRO A 683 12.57 33.27 22.78
C PRO A 683 12.33 32.78 21.34
N GLY A 684 12.33 31.47 21.10
CA GLY A 684 12.04 30.86 19.80
C GLY A 684 10.61 31.10 19.34
N LEU A 685 9.65 31.04 20.27
CA LEU A 685 8.25 31.42 19.98
C LEU A 685 8.13 32.91 19.66
N ALA A 686 8.74 33.78 20.47
CA ALA A 686 8.70 35.24 20.26
C ALA A 686 9.30 35.67 18.90
N SER A 687 10.34 34.97 18.44
CA SER A 687 10.95 35.21 17.13
C SER A 687 10.04 34.83 15.96
N ARG A 688 9.34 33.69 16.07
CA ARG A 688 8.56 33.09 14.97
C ARG A 688 7.12 33.60 14.89
N PHE A 689 6.49 33.94 16.02
CA PHE A 689 5.09 34.38 16.10
C PHE A 689 4.96 35.91 16.20
N LYS A 690 5.19 36.62 15.09
CA LYS A 690 5.12 38.10 15.06
C LYS A 690 3.73 38.65 14.76
N LYS A 691 2.82 37.83 14.24
CA LYS A 691 1.47 38.23 13.85
C LYS A 691 0.47 37.75 14.89
N THR A 692 -0.38 38.68 15.36
CA THR A 692 -1.49 38.38 16.27
C THR A 692 -2.77 38.84 15.62
N ILE A 693 -3.73 37.92 15.45
CA ILE A 693 -5.08 38.19 14.97
C ILE A 693 -6.01 38.13 16.19
N LEU A 694 -6.68 39.25 16.47
CA LEU A 694 -7.66 39.36 17.55
C LEU A 694 -9.05 39.05 17.00
N PHE A 695 -9.70 38.05 17.59
CA PHE A 695 -11.06 37.63 17.33
C PHE A 695 -11.97 38.28 18.38
N PRO A 696 -12.70 39.36 18.01
CA PRO A 696 -13.62 40.01 18.94
C PRO A 696 -14.82 39.12 19.25
N ASP A 697 -15.48 39.39 20.38
CA ASP A 697 -16.79 38.81 20.65
C ASP A 697 -17.82 39.37 19.66
N TYR A 698 -18.75 38.51 19.24
CA TYR A 698 -19.84 38.93 18.35
C TYR A 698 -20.78 39.90 19.08
N SER A 699 -21.26 40.89 18.34
CA SER A 699 -22.36 41.76 18.77
C SER A 699 -23.67 40.96 18.88
N PRO A 700 -24.65 41.43 19.66
CA PRO A 700 -25.95 40.75 19.79
C PRO A 700 -26.62 40.46 18.44
N LYS A 701 -26.54 41.43 17.50
CA LYS A 701 -27.06 41.26 16.15
C LYS A 701 -26.33 40.14 15.40
N GLU A 702 -24.99 40.10 15.45
CA GLU A 702 -24.21 39.04 14.80
C GLU A 702 -24.47 37.67 15.43
N LEU A 703 -24.73 37.61 16.75
CA LEU A 703 -25.13 36.37 17.42
C LEU A 703 -26.50 35.87 16.92
N LEU A 704 -27.48 36.77 16.79
CA LEU A 704 -28.77 36.43 16.19
C LEU A 704 -28.59 35.93 14.75
N ASP A 705 -27.82 36.64 13.93
CA ASP A 705 -27.56 36.24 12.54
C ASP A 705 -26.91 34.83 12.50
N ILE A 706 -25.99 34.51 13.41
CA ILE A 706 -25.38 33.17 13.51
C ILE A 706 -26.41 32.10 13.90
N LEU A 707 -27.31 32.43 14.84
CA LEU A 707 -28.39 31.53 15.25
C LEU A 707 -29.33 31.23 14.08
N LEU A 708 -29.76 32.27 13.35
CA LEU A 708 -30.61 32.14 12.16
C LEU A 708 -29.92 31.31 11.06
N TYR A 709 -28.63 31.51 10.85
CA TYR A 709 -27.83 30.70 9.91
C TYR A 709 -27.89 29.20 10.24
N TYR A 710 -27.75 28.81 11.51
CA TYR A 710 -27.83 27.40 11.88
C TYR A 710 -29.25 26.83 11.75
N ILE A 711 -30.28 27.61 12.07
CA ILE A 711 -31.69 27.21 11.88
C ILE A 711 -31.97 26.88 10.42
N GLU A 712 -31.60 27.78 9.50
CA GLU A 712 -31.76 27.57 8.06
C GLU A 712 -30.95 26.37 7.57
N ARG A 713 -29.69 26.26 8.02
CA ARG A 713 -28.81 25.14 7.66
C ARG A 713 -29.35 23.78 8.10
N PHE A 714 -30.05 23.72 9.22
CA PHE A 714 -30.69 22.49 9.70
C PHE A 714 -32.09 22.27 9.09
N GLY A 715 -32.56 23.14 8.20
CA GLY A 715 -33.84 23.01 7.50
C GLY A 715 -35.05 23.47 8.31
N TYR A 716 -34.84 24.24 9.39
CA TYR A 716 -35.91 24.77 10.22
C TYR A 716 -36.24 26.22 9.85
N ARG A 717 -37.39 26.69 10.33
CA ARG A 717 -37.84 28.08 10.26
C ARG A 717 -38.36 28.51 11.63
N LEU A 718 -38.38 29.81 11.88
CA LEU A 718 -38.96 30.38 13.11
C LEU A 718 -40.41 30.80 12.88
N GLU A 719 -41.23 30.63 13.92
CA GLU A 719 -42.57 31.21 13.99
C GLU A 719 -42.52 32.75 13.91
N GLU A 720 -43.61 33.35 13.43
CA GLU A 720 -43.77 34.81 13.39
C GLU A 720 -43.63 35.41 14.80
N GLY A 721 -42.79 36.43 14.96
CA GLY A 721 -42.49 37.05 16.25
C GLY A 721 -41.38 36.38 17.09
N ALA A 722 -41.00 35.14 16.79
CA ALA A 722 -39.97 34.43 17.57
C ALA A 722 -38.58 35.07 17.44
N VAL A 723 -38.27 35.68 16.29
CA VAL A 723 -36.99 36.39 16.06
C VAL A 723 -36.82 37.57 17.03
N GLU A 724 -37.87 38.38 17.23
CA GLU A 724 -37.82 39.53 18.14
C GLU A 724 -37.65 39.09 19.59
N GLU A 725 -38.32 37.99 19.98
CA GLU A 725 -38.20 37.45 21.32
C GLU A 725 -36.80 36.88 21.59
N ILE A 726 -36.22 36.14 20.64
CA ILE A 726 -34.85 35.62 20.73
C ILE A 726 -33.85 36.78 20.78
N GLN A 727 -34.03 37.84 19.97
CA GLN A 727 -33.19 39.04 20.02
C GLN A 727 -33.21 39.68 21.41
N ASN A 728 -34.40 39.89 21.99
CA ASN A 728 -34.55 40.45 23.33
C ASN A 728 -33.85 39.57 24.39
N ARG A 729 -33.88 38.24 24.26
CA ARG A 729 -33.19 37.31 25.15
C ARG A 729 -31.66 37.43 25.02
N ILE A 730 -31.13 37.51 23.81
CA ILE A 730 -29.68 37.70 23.54
C ILE A 730 -29.19 39.05 24.09
N ASP A 731 -29.99 40.12 23.94
CA ASP A 731 -29.64 41.45 24.44
C ASP A 731 -29.64 41.51 25.97
N ALA A 732 -30.54 40.77 26.63
CA ALA A 732 -30.65 40.75 28.08
C ALA A 732 -29.52 39.96 28.78
N VAL A 733 -29.16 38.80 28.22
CA VAL A 733 -28.21 37.85 28.83
C VAL A 733 -27.21 37.45 27.76
N ARG A 734 -26.27 38.36 27.44
CA ARG A 734 -25.26 38.13 26.41
C ARG A 734 -24.58 36.76 26.61
N PRO A 735 -24.81 35.77 25.72
CA PRO A 735 -24.41 34.39 25.98
C PRO A 735 -22.90 34.21 26.04
N ALA A 736 -22.41 33.54 27.07
CA ALA A 736 -21.01 33.12 27.14
C ALA A 736 -20.76 32.03 26.09
N GLY A 737 -19.68 32.15 25.31
CA GLY A 737 -19.33 31.15 24.27
C GLY A 737 -19.68 31.54 22.83
N ASN A 738 -20.16 32.77 22.58
CA ASN A 738 -20.27 33.36 21.23
C ASN A 738 -21.04 32.46 20.25
N GLY A 739 -20.56 32.29 19.01
CA GLY A 739 -21.22 31.49 17.98
C GLY A 739 -21.35 30.00 18.31
N ARG A 740 -20.52 29.47 19.24
CA ARG A 740 -20.71 28.10 19.75
C ARG A 740 -22.00 28.01 20.55
N ALA A 741 -22.23 28.96 21.47
CA ALA A 741 -23.46 29.01 22.25
C ALA A 741 -24.71 29.16 21.37
N MET A 742 -24.62 29.90 20.25
CA MET A 742 -25.74 30.02 19.30
C MET A 742 -26.03 28.70 18.59
N LYS A 743 -25.00 27.95 18.21
CA LYS A 743 -25.16 26.61 17.64
C LYS A 743 -25.80 25.66 18.64
N ASP A 744 -25.27 25.63 19.86
CA ASP A 744 -25.74 24.76 20.95
C ASP A 744 -27.22 25.09 21.26
N ALA A 745 -27.58 26.38 21.32
CA ALA A 745 -28.96 26.82 21.52
C ALA A 745 -29.93 26.35 20.42
N VAL A 746 -29.49 26.27 19.16
CA VAL A 746 -30.32 25.73 18.07
C VAL A 746 -30.46 24.22 18.19
N GLU A 747 -29.39 23.50 18.50
CA GLU A 747 -29.43 22.05 18.73
C GLU A 747 -30.36 21.69 19.89
N ASP A 748 -30.31 22.47 20.98
CA ASP A 748 -31.22 22.33 22.12
C ASP A 748 -32.66 22.68 21.72
N ALA A 749 -32.88 23.73 20.94
CA ALA A 749 -34.22 24.11 20.47
C ALA A 749 -34.85 23.01 19.60
N ILE A 750 -34.08 22.35 18.76
CA ILE A 750 -34.55 21.21 17.95
C ILE A 750 -34.97 20.03 18.85
N GLN A 751 -34.24 19.78 19.95
CA GLN A 751 -34.62 18.74 20.91
C GLN A 751 -35.93 19.09 21.64
N HIS A 752 -36.09 20.34 22.10
CA HIS A 752 -37.32 20.79 22.74
C HIS A 752 -38.52 20.79 21.78
N HIS A 753 -38.30 21.20 20.53
CA HIS A 753 -39.29 21.11 19.46
C HIS A 753 -39.76 19.67 19.23
N SER A 754 -38.81 18.73 19.17
CA SER A 754 -39.10 17.30 19.02
C SER A 754 -39.94 16.76 20.18
N TYR A 755 -39.62 17.16 21.43
CA TYR A 755 -40.38 16.78 22.61
C TYR A 755 -41.79 17.38 22.62
N ARG A 756 -41.93 18.67 22.28
CA ARG A 756 -43.22 19.36 22.19
C ARG A 756 -44.15 18.68 21.19
N ILE A 757 -43.66 18.40 19.99
CA ILE A 757 -44.48 17.78 18.93
C ILE A 757 -45.01 16.41 19.34
N LEU A 758 -44.19 15.59 20.00
CA LEU A 758 -44.62 14.28 20.51
C LEU A 758 -45.56 14.37 21.71
N SER A 759 -45.51 15.46 22.47
CA SER A 759 -46.34 15.68 23.65
C SER A 759 -47.72 16.26 23.31
N ASP A 760 -47.81 17.08 22.26
CA ASP A 760 -49.02 17.84 21.89
C ASP A 760 -49.98 17.11 20.93
N SER A 761 -49.62 15.94 20.35
CA SER A 761 -50.48 15.29 19.33
C SER A 761 -50.52 13.75 19.39
N ALA A 762 -51.72 13.18 19.27
CA ALA A 762 -51.96 11.74 19.01
C ALA A 762 -51.93 11.39 17.50
N ALA A 763 -51.75 12.38 16.61
CA ALA A 763 -51.73 12.24 15.16
C ALA A 763 -50.34 12.61 14.58
N VAL A 764 -50.02 12.05 13.41
CA VAL A 764 -48.76 12.31 12.69
C VAL A 764 -48.67 13.80 12.31
N PRO A 765 -47.60 14.53 12.70
CA PRO A 765 -47.44 15.96 12.39
C PRO A 765 -47.27 16.23 10.89
N ASP A 766 -47.72 17.39 10.42
CA ASP A 766 -47.49 17.85 9.04
C ASP A 766 -46.09 18.45 8.86
N GLU A 767 -45.67 18.65 7.59
CA GLU A 767 -44.34 19.15 7.22
C GLU A 767 -44.03 20.53 7.83
N GLN A 768 -45.06 21.39 7.93
CA GLN A 768 -44.91 22.72 8.51
C GLN A 768 -44.65 22.65 10.02
N THR A 769 -45.36 21.78 10.74
CA THR A 769 -45.13 21.55 12.17
C THR A 769 -43.74 20.96 12.43
N LEU A 770 -43.31 20.01 11.60
CA LEU A 770 -41.99 19.36 11.70
C LEU A 770 -40.81 20.32 11.46
N THR A 771 -41.04 21.48 10.84
CA THR A 771 -39.96 22.41 10.46
C THR A 771 -40.04 23.77 11.16
N THR A 772 -41.07 24.05 11.97
CA THR A 772 -41.25 25.36 12.62
C THR A 772 -40.88 25.34 14.10
N LEU A 773 -39.80 26.05 14.47
CA LEU A 773 -39.37 26.32 15.85
C LEU A 773 -40.09 27.55 16.42
N LYS A 774 -40.43 27.51 17.71
CA LYS A 774 -41.01 28.63 18.47
C LYS A 774 -39.98 29.23 19.42
N ALA A 775 -40.20 30.46 19.88
CA ALA A 775 -39.32 31.10 20.86
C ALA A 775 -39.17 30.26 22.15
N ASP A 776 -40.22 29.58 22.59
CA ASP A 776 -40.22 28.71 23.76
C ASP A 776 -39.30 27.49 23.64
N ASP A 777 -38.93 27.07 22.42
CA ASP A 777 -37.98 25.97 22.22
C ASP A 777 -36.56 26.37 22.65
N PHE A 778 -36.23 27.66 22.63
CA PHE A 778 -34.90 28.19 22.96
C PHE A 778 -34.73 28.41 24.48
N THR A 779 -34.96 27.38 25.27
CA THR A 779 -34.91 27.44 26.75
C THR A 779 -33.50 27.66 27.29
N THR A 780 -32.46 27.25 26.58
CA THR A 780 -31.06 27.47 27.00
C THR A 780 -30.61 28.93 26.86
N LEU A 781 -31.36 29.75 26.12
CA LEU A 781 -31.24 31.21 26.14
C LEU A 781 -32.01 31.86 27.32
N ILE A 782 -32.77 31.09 28.11
CA ILE A 782 -33.59 31.55 29.24
C ILE A 782 -32.89 31.34 30.60
N GLN A 783 -32.04 30.32 30.75
CA GLN A 783 -31.46 29.96 32.05
C GLN A 783 -30.23 30.79 32.45
N ILE A 784 -30.43 32.07 32.80
CA ILE A 784 -29.68 32.72 33.89
C ILE A 784 -30.63 33.65 34.67
N ARG A 785 -31.61 33.06 35.36
CA ARG A 785 -32.23 33.66 36.55
C ARG A 785 -32.59 32.56 37.54
N GLY A 786 -31.64 32.25 38.42
CA GLY A 786 -31.88 31.48 39.63
C GLY A 786 -30.89 30.35 39.85
N GLU A 787 -29.74 30.67 40.44
CA GLU A 787 -29.02 29.82 41.41
C GLU A 787 -27.81 30.60 41.96
N GLU A 788 -28.07 31.69 42.69
CA GLU A 788 -27.22 32.13 43.80
C GLU A 788 -28.16 32.68 44.89
N SER A 789 -28.38 31.87 45.92
CA SER A 789 -28.89 32.26 47.23
C SER A 789 -28.00 31.59 48.27
#